data_AF-A0A9D7CWS4-F1
#
_entry.id   AF-A0A9D7CWS4-F1
#
_cell.length_a   1.000
_cell.length_b   1.000
_cell.length_c   1.000
_cell.angle_alpha   90.00
_cell.angle_beta   90.00
_cell.angle_gamma   90.00
#
_symmetry.space_group_name_H-M   'P 1'
#
loop_
_entity.id
_entity.type
_entity.pdbx_description
1 polymer ?
#
loop_
_entity_poly.entity_id
_entity_poly.type
_entity_poly.pdbx_seq_one_letter_code
_entity_poly.pdbx_strand_id
1 'polypeptide(L)'
;MHRSERFGIVLVFTLAASAACDETLDATPAPADAGSAIDGTADGAVPPTPSPYGLDVRPANTTCRAPARPPPPSGVVFENAFPAAITFAAPMKIRQAPGEPGNLYVAERGSSTTVPAKVKRVPLSAQTPSDVKDFALVPVNPAGEGGLLGMAFHPKWASNRTAFFSYTRTYAAGTDGAPPDSNAGGPINSGLTSIVSRWTSADGGLTVGSPVEVFRRVQPYSNHNGGDIDFGPDGYLYFGLGDGGSGNDPLGSGQRLNTVLGKILRFDVDGAPPYTIPPTNPYASSTGPEKKEIYASGFRNPFRWNFDRETGDLWVGDVGQSAWEEIDKVKLGGNYGWNTCEGFHKRGSTTALCATPGLNDPVVAHGRSEATVITGGIVYRGKAIPSLTGTYVYADYGTGNVWGIVYDGAGRATSKPLGRVPNPVDFTVDADGELYIASLTTGRILKMKPDTAMTTPPSAFPDALSKTGCVDASDPKKPASGLVPYGVRSPLWSDGAEKERFFALPEGGTITVGADGDFDFPRGTVLVKTFRAFGKLLETRLFVRHDDGEWAGYSYEWNDDGTDAQLLPAGKTRALAGGESWTYPSRAQCVQCHTTAAGGSLGLELGQLNGDFVYTSTNRVSNQLATLEHIGVLAAPVGDPAKLARYPEPSGTEPVESRALSYLHSNCSHCHRPAGGGGGAMDFRYGQGLLATKACGANPVGGNFGVAAAKVLAPGNPNESMISIRMRAEDAKRMPPIGVRIPDAKGASLIDEWITSVTSCP
;
A
#
# COMPACT_ATOMS: atom_id res chain seq x y z
N MET A 1 -48.08 54.31 -14.30
CA MET A 1 -48.05 55.63 -13.61
C MET A 1 -46.64 56.23 -13.77
N HIS A 2 -46.36 57.41 -13.20
CA HIS A 2 -45.27 58.30 -13.65
C HIS A 2 -43.83 57.95 -13.22
N ARG A 3 -42.88 58.22 -14.15
CA ARG A 3 -41.54 58.84 -13.98
C ARG A 3 -40.44 58.05 -13.21
N SER A 4 -39.13 58.22 -13.47
CA SER A 4 -38.41 59.10 -14.45
C SER A 4 -36.94 58.68 -14.70
N GLU A 5 -36.48 58.87 -15.95
CA GLU A 5 -35.14 59.38 -16.39
C GLU A 5 -33.86 58.50 -16.26
N ARG A 6 -33.18 58.19 -17.39
CA ARG A 6 -31.90 58.77 -17.95
C ARG A 6 -30.64 58.02 -17.45
N PHE A 7 -29.59 57.68 -18.22
CA PHE A 7 -29.18 57.78 -19.65
C PHE A 7 -28.76 56.34 -20.15
N GLY A 8 -28.17 56.01 -21.31
CA GLY A 8 -27.62 56.73 -22.49
C GLY A 8 -26.07 56.84 -22.49
N ILE A 9 -25.31 56.58 -23.57
CA ILE A 9 -25.63 55.96 -24.89
C ILE A 9 -24.34 55.44 -25.59
N VAL A 10 -24.49 54.48 -26.54
CA VAL A 10 -23.65 54.08 -27.73
C VAL A 10 -22.29 54.79 -27.95
N LEU A 11 -21.09 54.23 -28.21
CA LEU A 11 -20.53 53.01 -28.89
C LEU A 11 -19.76 53.33 -30.21
N VAL A 12 -18.42 53.12 -30.19
CA VAL A 12 -17.43 52.72 -31.26
C VAL A 12 -17.45 53.38 -32.67
N PHE A 13 -16.29 53.87 -33.16
CA PHE A 13 -15.60 53.41 -34.41
C PHE A 13 -14.26 54.14 -34.78
N THR A 14 -13.16 53.36 -34.84
CA THR A 14 -11.97 53.32 -35.75
C THR A 14 -11.24 54.54 -36.40
N LEU A 15 -9.89 54.37 -36.43
CA LEU A 15 -8.91 54.54 -37.54
C LEU A 15 -8.08 55.86 -37.75
N ALA A 16 -6.77 55.63 -38.01
CA ALA A 16 -5.80 56.40 -38.84
C ALA A 16 -5.35 57.83 -38.41
N ALA A 17 -4.14 58.32 -38.73
CA ALA A 17 -2.85 57.72 -39.17
C ALA A 17 -1.71 58.80 -39.18
N SER A 18 -0.47 58.42 -39.56
CA SER A 18 0.67 59.30 -39.97
C SER A 18 1.40 60.09 -38.85
N ALA A 19 2.67 60.53 -38.97
CA ALA A 19 3.83 60.20 -39.83
C ALA A 19 5.08 61.02 -39.34
N ALA A 20 6.31 60.87 -39.86
CA ALA A 20 7.13 59.70 -40.26
C ALA A 20 8.52 60.19 -40.76
N CYS A 21 9.63 59.54 -40.36
CA CYS A 21 10.95 59.51 -41.04
C CYS A 21 11.65 58.20 -40.64
N ASP A 22 12.08 57.28 -41.52
CA ASP A 22 13.03 57.33 -42.66
C ASP A 22 14.52 57.43 -42.24
N GLU A 23 15.48 56.81 -42.94
CA GLU A 23 15.45 56.16 -44.28
C GLU A 23 15.79 54.65 -44.29
N THR A 24 15.74 54.05 -45.48
CA THR A 24 16.07 52.63 -45.80
C THR A 24 17.33 52.53 -46.67
N LEU A 25 17.81 51.31 -46.94
CA LEU A 25 17.91 50.79 -48.33
C LEU A 25 18.37 49.32 -48.37
N ASP A 26 18.05 48.66 -49.49
CA ASP A 26 18.31 47.24 -49.80
C ASP A 26 19.14 47.13 -51.10
N ALA A 27 20.08 46.18 -51.16
CA ALA A 27 20.85 45.86 -52.36
C ALA A 27 21.57 44.50 -52.26
N THR A 28 21.29 43.60 -53.20
CA THR A 28 22.16 42.44 -53.50
C THR A 28 23.35 42.87 -54.35
N PRO A 29 24.42 42.05 -54.40
CA PRO A 29 24.84 41.62 -55.73
C PRO A 29 25.38 40.17 -55.82
N ALA A 30 25.28 39.60 -57.01
CA ALA A 30 26.10 38.49 -57.50
C ALA A 30 26.10 38.51 -59.05
N PRO A 31 27.09 37.89 -59.74
CA PRO A 31 28.44 37.52 -59.32
C PRO A 31 29.52 38.28 -60.12
N ALA A 32 30.80 37.97 -59.90
CA ALA A 32 31.89 38.28 -60.82
C ALA A 32 32.77 37.04 -61.00
N ASP A 33 33.09 36.70 -62.26
CA ASP A 33 33.79 35.47 -62.65
C ASP A 33 35.22 35.76 -63.16
N ALA A 34 36.17 34.92 -62.75
CA ALA A 34 37.59 34.96 -63.14
C ALA A 34 38.33 33.67 -62.74
N GLY A 35 37.86 32.50 -63.20
CA GLY A 35 38.49 31.20 -62.86
C GLY A 35 39.80 30.88 -63.60
N SER A 36 40.58 29.93 -63.05
CA SER A 36 41.50 29.10 -63.85
C SER A 36 41.90 27.78 -63.15
N ALA A 37 42.02 26.71 -63.95
CA ALA A 37 42.81 25.49 -63.74
C ALA A 37 42.71 24.70 -62.41
N ILE A 38 41.72 23.80 -62.38
CA ILE A 38 41.80 22.40 -61.92
C ILE A 38 43.22 21.77 -61.85
N ASP A 39 43.51 21.03 -60.76
CA ASP A 39 43.46 19.54 -60.73
C ASP A 39 43.50 19.02 -59.27
N GLY A 40 43.15 17.74 -59.02
CA GLY A 40 43.45 17.02 -57.77
C GLY A 40 42.27 16.59 -56.88
N THR A 41 41.64 15.46 -57.23
CA THR A 41 40.90 14.51 -56.34
C THR A 41 39.97 15.07 -55.25
N ALA A 42 38.66 14.90 -55.42
CA ALA A 42 37.65 15.13 -54.38
C ALA A 42 37.11 13.82 -53.80
N ASP A 43 37.35 13.56 -52.50
CA ASP A 43 36.54 12.62 -51.72
C ASP A 43 35.32 13.36 -51.18
N GLY A 44 34.16 13.14 -51.81
CA GLY A 44 32.90 13.80 -51.50
C GLY A 44 32.26 13.28 -50.21
N ALA A 45 32.81 13.63 -49.05
CA ALA A 45 32.20 13.35 -47.76
C ALA A 45 30.87 14.10 -47.62
N VAL A 46 29.76 13.42 -47.93
CA VAL A 46 28.39 13.90 -47.64
C VAL A 46 28.31 14.22 -46.15
N PRO A 47 27.87 15.43 -45.73
CA PRO A 47 27.70 15.73 -44.32
C PRO A 47 26.71 14.71 -43.71
N PRO A 48 27.06 14.03 -42.61
CA PRO A 48 26.28 12.90 -42.12
C PRO A 48 24.86 13.35 -41.80
N THR A 49 23.88 12.69 -42.41
CA THR A 49 22.46 12.91 -42.13
C THR A 49 22.24 12.86 -40.62
N PRO A 50 21.60 13.88 -40.00
CA PRO A 50 21.36 13.88 -38.57
C PRO A 50 20.68 12.59 -38.12
N SER A 51 21.34 11.85 -37.23
CA SER A 51 20.83 10.57 -36.73
C SER A 51 19.45 10.80 -36.08
N PRO A 52 18.40 10.07 -36.52
CA PRO A 52 17.01 10.37 -36.17
C PRO A 52 16.66 10.02 -34.71
N TYR A 53 17.60 9.42 -33.99
CA TYR A 53 17.49 9.01 -32.60
C TYR A 53 18.05 10.09 -31.67
N GLY A 54 17.59 10.15 -30.42
CA GLY A 54 18.05 11.14 -29.44
C GLY A 54 19.49 10.95 -28.96
N LEU A 55 19.99 9.71 -29.02
CA LEU A 55 21.32 9.27 -28.61
C LEU A 55 21.82 8.28 -29.66
N ASP A 56 23.10 8.32 -30.03
CA ASP A 56 23.67 7.42 -31.06
C ASP A 56 24.22 6.10 -30.48
N VAL A 57 24.48 6.07 -29.18
CA VAL A 57 24.99 4.91 -28.45
C VAL A 57 24.42 4.87 -27.04
N ARG A 58 24.39 3.69 -26.45
CA ARG A 58 24.09 3.49 -25.03
C ARG A 58 25.17 4.15 -24.17
N PRO A 59 24.80 5.03 -23.21
CA PRO A 59 25.75 5.50 -22.22
C PRO A 59 26.21 4.34 -21.33
N ALA A 60 27.52 4.16 -21.17
CA ALA A 60 28.09 3.09 -20.34
C ALA A 60 27.89 3.41 -18.85
N ASN A 61 27.33 2.48 -18.09
CA ASN A 61 27.03 2.70 -16.67
C ASN A 61 28.16 2.18 -15.77
N THR A 62 29.22 2.99 -15.68
CA THR A 62 30.36 2.69 -14.82
C THR A 62 30.07 2.96 -13.34
N THR A 63 29.30 4.00 -13.01
CA THR A 63 29.18 4.56 -11.65
C THR A 63 27.83 4.34 -10.94
N CYS A 64 26.68 4.47 -11.62
CA CYS A 64 25.36 4.47 -10.97
C CYS A 64 24.85 3.03 -10.79
N ARG A 65 25.39 2.34 -9.80
CA ARG A 65 25.05 0.94 -9.49
C ARG A 65 24.09 0.88 -8.32
N ALA A 66 23.15 -0.06 -8.33
CA ALA A 66 22.33 -0.37 -7.15
C ALA A 66 23.24 -0.68 -5.95
N PRO A 67 23.24 0.12 -4.87
CA PRO A 67 24.02 -0.21 -3.69
C PRO A 67 23.33 -1.33 -2.90
N ALA A 68 24.08 -2.02 -2.04
CA ALA A 68 23.49 -2.91 -1.06
C ALA A 68 22.47 -2.16 -0.19
N ARG A 69 21.30 -2.76 0.03
CA ARG A 69 20.23 -2.19 0.87
C ARG A 69 20.82 -1.84 2.26
N PRO A 70 20.54 -0.66 2.84
CA PRO A 70 20.93 -0.37 4.22
C PRO A 70 20.37 -1.44 5.17
N PRO A 71 21.17 -1.93 6.13
CA PRO A 71 20.66 -2.80 7.17
C PRO A 71 19.57 -2.05 7.97
N PRO A 72 18.50 -2.73 8.42
CA PRO A 72 17.63 -2.14 9.43
C PRO A 72 18.47 -1.87 10.71
N PRO A 73 18.28 -0.75 11.43
CA PRO A 73 19.09 -0.37 12.60
C PRO A 73 18.70 -1.16 13.87
N SER A 74 18.45 -2.45 13.72
CA SER A 74 17.70 -3.27 14.66
C SER A 74 18.50 -4.39 15.32
N GLY A 75 19.58 -4.85 14.69
CA GLY A 75 20.34 -6.03 15.13
C GLY A 75 19.60 -7.35 14.89
N VAL A 76 18.59 -7.37 14.01
CA VAL A 76 17.83 -8.57 13.64
C VAL A 76 17.56 -8.62 12.14
N VAL A 77 17.45 -9.85 11.61
CA VAL A 77 17.08 -10.15 10.23
C VAL A 77 15.86 -11.07 10.18
N PHE A 78 15.10 -11.01 9.08
CA PHE A 78 13.96 -11.88 8.81
C PHE A 78 14.30 -12.79 7.63
N GLU A 79 14.57 -14.07 7.92
CA GLU A 79 14.95 -15.07 6.91
C GLU A 79 13.80 -16.04 6.66
N ASN A 80 13.72 -16.63 5.46
CA ASN A 80 12.77 -17.70 5.19
C ASN A 80 13.01 -18.89 6.14
N ALA A 81 11.97 -19.32 6.85
CA ALA A 81 12.03 -20.45 7.78
C ALA A 81 12.20 -21.82 7.09
N PHE A 82 11.93 -21.86 5.79
CA PHE A 82 11.94 -23.06 4.95
C PHE A 82 12.61 -22.76 3.59
N PRO A 83 13.17 -23.77 2.89
CA PRO A 83 13.78 -23.58 1.57
C PRO A 83 12.82 -23.00 0.52
N ALA A 84 13.39 -22.40 -0.54
CA ALA A 84 12.65 -21.64 -1.55
C ALA A 84 11.51 -22.43 -2.26
N ALA A 85 11.56 -23.76 -2.27
CA ALA A 85 10.51 -24.62 -2.81
C ALA A 85 9.24 -24.72 -1.92
N ILE A 86 9.32 -24.43 -0.62
CA ILE A 86 8.19 -24.51 0.31
C ILE A 86 7.47 -23.16 0.37
N THR A 87 6.24 -23.12 -0.13
CA THR A 87 5.33 -21.98 -0.08
C THR A 87 3.92 -22.40 0.37
N PHE A 88 3.18 -21.45 0.90
CA PHE A 88 1.81 -21.62 1.39
C PHE A 88 0.85 -20.73 0.61
N ALA A 89 -0.36 -21.21 0.33
CA ALA A 89 -1.37 -20.47 -0.43
C ALA A 89 -2.11 -19.46 0.47
N ALA A 90 -1.66 -18.20 0.47
CA ALA A 90 -2.20 -17.14 1.32
C ALA A 90 -2.26 -17.55 2.82
N PRO A 91 -1.11 -17.81 3.47
CA PRO A 91 -1.06 -18.20 4.88
C PRO A 91 -1.64 -17.08 5.74
N MET A 92 -2.57 -17.44 6.63
CA MET A 92 -3.39 -16.50 7.41
C MET A 92 -3.19 -16.64 8.92
N LYS A 93 -2.95 -17.85 9.43
CA LYS A 93 -2.64 -18.10 10.86
C LYS A 93 -1.56 -19.18 10.98
N ILE A 94 -0.61 -19.01 11.90
CA ILE A 94 0.45 -19.96 12.21
C ILE A 94 0.51 -20.26 13.71
N ARG A 95 0.65 -21.55 14.06
CA ARG A 95 0.76 -22.02 15.46
C ARG A 95 1.62 -23.27 15.58
N GLN A 96 2.22 -23.48 16.74
CA GLN A 96 2.59 -24.83 17.20
C GLN A 96 1.46 -25.38 18.08
N ALA A 97 1.25 -26.69 18.05
CA ALA A 97 0.31 -27.35 18.96
C ALA A 97 0.99 -27.68 20.30
N PRO A 98 0.34 -27.49 21.48
CA PRO A 98 0.92 -27.81 22.78
C PRO A 98 1.42 -29.25 22.87
N GLY A 99 2.72 -29.42 23.08
CA GLY A 99 3.38 -30.74 23.12
C GLY A 99 3.95 -31.24 21.79
N GLU A 100 3.85 -30.48 20.69
CA GLU A 100 4.46 -30.82 19.39
C GLU A 100 5.49 -29.78 18.90
N PRO A 101 6.61 -29.60 19.63
CA PRO A 101 7.60 -28.55 19.37
C PRO A 101 8.30 -28.67 18.00
N GLY A 102 8.26 -29.85 17.36
CA GLY A 102 8.89 -30.10 16.06
C GLY A 102 8.08 -29.65 14.84
N ASN A 103 6.85 -29.14 14.99
CA ASN A 103 5.95 -28.84 13.87
C ASN A 103 5.34 -27.45 13.97
N LEU A 104 5.20 -26.77 12.83
CA LEU A 104 4.28 -25.64 12.66
C LEU A 104 3.02 -26.12 11.93
N TYR A 105 1.91 -25.50 12.25
CA TYR A 105 0.66 -25.60 11.52
C TYR A 105 0.38 -24.25 10.86
N VAL A 106 -0.03 -24.28 9.58
CA VAL A 106 -0.27 -23.09 8.76
C VAL A 106 -1.67 -23.16 8.18
N ALA A 107 -2.56 -22.26 8.61
CA ALA A 107 -3.88 -22.11 8.03
C ALA A 107 -3.80 -21.24 6.78
N GLU A 108 -4.17 -21.79 5.62
CA GLU A 108 -4.29 -21.10 4.34
C GLU A 108 -5.69 -20.48 4.22
N ARG A 109 -5.79 -19.19 3.85
CA ARG A 109 -7.05 -18.42 3.86
C ARG A 109 -8.19 -19.08 3.06
N GLY A 110 -7.85 -19.81 1.99
CA GLY A 110 -8.78 -20.30 0.98
C GLY A 110 -9.08 -19.24 -0.09
N SER A 111 -9.43 -19.71 -1.30
CA SER A 111 -9.58 -18.88 -2.51
C SER A 111 -10.91 -19.01 -3.23
N SER A 112 -11.76 -19.97 -2.85
CA SER A 112 -13.08 -20.22 -3.45
C SER A 112 -14.05 -20.77 -2.40
N THR A 113 -15.35 -20.71 -2.70
CA THR A 113 -16.39 -21.49 -1.99
C THR A 113 -16.45 -22.96 -2.42
N THR A 114 -15.85 -23.30 -3.58
CA THR A 114 -15.88 -24.65 -4.16
C THR A 114 -14.66 -25.50 -3.79
N VAL A 115 -13.60 -24.90 -3.25
CA VAL A 115 -12.36 -25.58 -2.84
C VAL A 115 -12.11 -25.26 -1.37
N PRO A 116 -12.10 -26.26 -0.47
CA PRO A 116 -11.83 -26.04 0.94
C PRO A 116 -10.50 -25.32 1.18
N ALA A 117 -10.50 -24.39 2.14
CA ALA A 117 -9.28 -23.91 2.78
C ALA A 117 -8.54 -25.07 3.45
N LYS A 118 -7.22 -24.93 3.63
CA LYS A 118 -6.38 -25.99 4.18
C LYS A 118 -5.69 -25.53 5.44
N VAL A 119 -5.58 -26.43 6.42
CA VAL A 119 -4.51 -26.31 7.41
C VAL A 119 -3.41 -27.27 7.00
N LYS A 120 -2.19 -26.76 6.86
CA LYS A 120 -0.97 -27.53 6.64
C LYS A 120 -0.33 -27.89 7.97
N ARG A 121 0.32 -29.05 8.03
CA ARG A 121 1.29 -29.43 9.07
C ARG A 121 2.66 -29.53 8.39
N VAL A 122 3.63 -28.79 8.90
CA VAL A 122 5.00 -28.73 8.37
C VAL A 122 6.02 -28.94 9.51
N PRO A 123 6.90 -29.95 9.43
CA PRO A 123 8.01 -30.09 10.37
C PRO A 123 8.94 -28.87 10.30
N LEU A 124 9.46 -28.39 11.43
CA LEU A 124 10.46 -27.30 11.44
C LEU A 124 11.75 -27.65 10.69
N SER A 125 12.01 -28.94 10.46
CA SER A 125 13.13 -29.46 9.67
C SER A 125 12.82 -29.64 8.17
N ALA A 126 11.63 -29.28 7.69
CA ALA A 126 11.19 -29.54 6.31
C ALA A 126 12.12 -28.91 5.26
N GLN A 127 12.54 -29.72 4.28
CA GLN A 127 13.44 -29.31 3.20
C GLN A 127 12.74 -29.30 1.83
N THR A 128 11.67 -30.08 1.68
CA THR A 128 10.99 -30.34 0.41
C THR A 128 9.47 -30.12 0.53
N PRO A 129 8.76 -29.79 -0.57
CA PRO A 129 7.30 -29.69 -0.55
C PRO A 129 6.60 -30.98 -0.08
N SER A 130 7.23 -32.14 -0.29
CA SER A 130 6.73 -33.44 0.19
C SER A 130 6.71 -33.59 1.71
N ASP A 131 7.43 -32.76 2.47
CA ASP A 131 7.42 -32.77 3.94
C ASP A 131 6.16 -32.10 4.51
N VAL A 132 5.51 -31.24 3.73
CA VAL A 132 4.27 -30.53 4.11
C VAL A 132 3.07 -31.44 3.86
N LYS A 133 2.22 -31.63 4.88
CA LYS A 133 0.98 -32.44 4.80
C LYS A 133 -0.26 -31.57 5.01
N ASP A 134 -1.37 -31.97 4.41
CA ASP A 134 -2.69 -31.40 4.74
C ASP A 134 -3.20 -32.05 6.05
N PHE A 135 -3.52 -31.22 7.05
CA PHE A 135 -4.02 -31.62 8.37
C PHE A 135 -5.55 -31.45 8.49
N ALA A 136 -6.10 -30.43 7.85
CA ALA A 136 -7.54 -30.18 7.80
C ALA A 136 -7.98 -29.60 6.46
N LEU A 137 -9.22 -29.89 6.06
CA LEU A 137 -9.92 -29.27 4.93
C LEU A 137 -11.16 -28.56 5.46
N VAL A 138 -11.21 -27.24 5.37
CA VAL A 138 -12.26 -26.39 5.95
C VAL A 138 -13.08 -25.74 4.83
N PRO A 139 -14.39 -26.01 4.70
CA PRO A 139 -15.25 -25.29 3.76
C PRO A 139 -15.42 -23.82 4.20
N VAL A 140 -15.06 -22.87 3.33
CA VAL A 140 -15.08 -21.43 3.63
C VAL A 140 -15.76 -20.62 2.53
N ASN A 141 -16.08 -19.36 2.82
CA ASN A 141 -16.37 -18.33 1.83
C ASN A 141 -15.38 -17.17 2.05
N PRO A 142 -14.40 -16.96 1.14
CA PRO A 142 -13.32 -16.00 1.32
C PRO A 142 -13.64 -14.56 0.83
N ALA A 143 -14.91 -14.23 0.58
CA ALA A 143 -15.29 -12.91 0.08
C ALA A 143 -14.95 -11.78 1.08
N GLY A 144 -14.48 -10.63 0.57
CA GLY A 144 -14.11 -9.47 1.39
C GLY A 144 -12.88 -9.74 2.25
N GLU A 145 -13.04 -9.68 3.58
CA GLU A 145 -12.03 -10.12 4.57
C GLU A 145 -12.16 -11.60 4.97
N GLY A 146 -13.23 -12.29 4.54
CA GLY A 146 -13.52 -13.67 4.93
C GLY A 146 -12.49 -14.71 4.49
N GLY A 147 -12.62 -15.93 5.02
CA GLY A 147 -11.79 -17.10 4.72
C GLY A 147 -11.67 -18.03 5.91
N LEU A 148 -10.61 -18.83 5.97
CA LEU A 148 -10.10 -19.43 7.20
C LEU A 148 -9.20 -18.40 7.90
N LEU A 149 -9.65 -17.88 9.06
CA LEU A 149 -9.12 -16.67 9.68
C LEU A 149 -8.34 -16.92 10.96
N GLY A 150 -8.63 -18.01 11.68
CA GLY A 150 -8.01 -18.31 12.96
C GLY A 150 -7.93 -19.80 13.25
N MET A 151 -6.95 -20.19 14.07
CA MET A 151 -6.66 -21.56 14.46
C MET A 151 -6.05 -21.59 15.86
N ALA A 152 -6.64 -22.37 16.75
CA ALA A 152 -6.17 -22.64 18.10
C ALA A 152 -6.09 -24.16 18.35
N PHE A 153 -5.14 -24.57 19.19
CA PHE A 153 -5.07 -25.95 19.70
C PHE A 153 -5.44 -25.94 21.18
N HIS A 154 -6.20 -26.92 21.64
CA HIS A 154 -6.56 -27.00 23.06
C HIS A 154 -5.29 -27.09 23.94
N PRO A 155 -5.23 -26.47 25.14
CA PRO A 155 -4.06 -26.57 26.02
C PRO A 155 -3.71 -28.02 26.38
N LYS A 156 -4.72 -28.91 26.35
CA LYS A 156 -4.61 -30.35 26.56
C LYS A 156 -4.41 -31.15 25.26
N TRP A 157 -3.92 -30.54 24.17
CA TRP A 157 -3.80 -31.15 22.83
C TRP A 157 -3.15 -32.53 22.84
N ALA A 158 -2.05 -32.69 23.58
CA ALA A 158 -1.32 -33.95 23.70
C ALA A 158 -2.21 -35.13 24.15
N SER A 159 -3.25 -34.90 24.96
CA SER A 159 -4.15 -35.92 25.49
C SER A 159 -5.56 -35.92 24.88
N ASN A 160 -6.10 -34.77 24.45
CA ASN A 160 -7.47 -34.68 23.91
C ASN A 160 -7.55 -34.44 22.39
N ARG A 161 -6.42 -34.18 21.72
CA ARG A 161 -6.29 -34.07 20.27
C ARG A 161 -7.36 -33.17 19.61
N THR A 162 -7.74 -32.10 20.32
CA THR A 162 -8.79 -31.17 19.93
C THR A 162 -8.22 -29.84 19.45
N ALA A 163 -8.59 -29.43 18.23
CA ALA A 163 -8.29 -28.13 17.63
C ALA A 163 -9.57 -27.31 17.43
N PHE A 164 -9.43 -26.01 17.26
CA PHE A 164 -10.53 -25.07 17.00
C PHE A 164 -10.15 -24.18 15.82
N PHE A 165 -11.07 -24.03 14.86
CA PHE A 165 -10.90 -23.15 13.71
C PHE A 165 -11.97 -22.07 13.67
N SER A 166 -11.58 -20.88 13.23
CA SER A 166 -12.45 -19.73 13.02
C SER A 166 -12.44 -19.34 11.55
N TYR A 167 -13.61 -19.27 10.92
CA TYR A 167 -13.76 -19.05 9.48
C TYR A 167 -15.12 -18.46 9.12
N THR A 168 -15.22 -17.86 7.94
CA THR A 168 -16.52 -17.48 7.34
C THR A 168 -17.00 -18.57 6.39
N ARG A 169 -18.31 -18.84 6.38
CA ARG A 169 -19.01 -19.57 5.33
C ARG A 169 -20.12 -18.72 4.72
N THR A 170 -20.68 -19.16 3.60
CA THR A 170 -21.88 -18.54 3.02
C THR A 170 -23.04 -18.60 4.01
N TYR A 171 -23.77 -17.50 4.14
CA TYR A 171 -25.00 -17.39 4.92
C TYR A 171 -26.08 -18.33 4.35
N ALA A 172 -26.73 -19.08 5.25
CA ALA A 172 -27.84 -19.97 4.92
C ALA A 172 -29.13 -19.52 5.62
N ALA A 173 -30.07 -18.97 4.84
CA ALA A 173 -31.38 -18.57 5.35
C ALA A 173 -32.10 -19.74 6.04
N GLY A 174 -32.80 -19.46 7.15
CA GLY A 174 -33.44 -20.48 7.98
C GLY A 174 -32.48 -21.30 8.86
N THR A 175 -31.20 -21.41 8.49
CA THR A 175 -30.17 -22.06 9.32
C THR A 175 -29.47 -21.06 10.23
N ASP A 176 -29.10 -19.89 9.72
CA ASP A 176 -28.27 -18.91 10.44
C ASP A 176 -29.07 -17.87 11.24
N GLY A 177 -30.40 -18.02 11.28
CA GLY A 177 -31.32 -17.04 11.84
C GLY A 177 -31.59 -15.86 10.90
N ALA A 178 -32.22 -14.81 11.42
CA ALA A 178 -32.38 -13.55 10.70
C ALA A 178 -31.04 -12.77 10.68
N PRO A 179 -30.71 -12.05 9.60
CA PRO A 179 -29.61 -11.09 9.62
C PRO A 179 -29.89 -9.94 10.60
N PRO A 180 -28.87 -9.27 11.15
CA PRO A 180 -29.05 -8.13 12.02
C PRO A 180 -29.67 -6.94 11.28
N ASP A 181 -30.61 -6.25 11.94
CA ASP A 181 -31.18 -5.00 11.45
C ASP A 181 -30.15 -3.87 11.38
N SER A 182 -30.33 -2.99 10.39
CA SER A 182 -29.60 -1.73 10.29
C SER A 182 -30.15 -0.69 11.27
N ASN A 183 -29.30 0.25 11.69
CA ASN A 183 -29.74 1.47 12.39
C ASN A 183 -30.55 2.43 11.47
N ALA A 184 -30.75 2.08 10.19
CA ALA A 184 -31.57 2.81 9.21
C ALA A 184 -32.88 2.07 8.84
N GLY A 185 -33.18 0.94 9.49
CA GLY A 185 -34.28 0.04 9.16
C GLY A 185 -33.91 -1.07 8.16
N GLY A 186 -34.48 -2.26 8.36
CA GLY A 186 -34.30 -3.43 7.49
C GLY A 186 -32.98 -4.21 7.70
N PRO A 187 -32.94 -5.49 7.29
CA PRO A 187 -31.81 -6.39 7.54
C PRO A 187 -30.59 -6.08 6.65
N ILE A 188 -29.39 -6.12 7.23
CA ILE A 188 -28.13 -6.10 6.48
C ILE A 188 -27.52 -7.50 6.49
N ASN A 189 -27.10 -7.99 5.32
CA ASN A 189 -26.38 -9.24 5.20
C ASN A 189 -25.29 -9.16 4.13
N SER A 190 -24.06 -9.51 4.52
CA SER A 190 -22.89 -9.62 3.64
C SER A 190 -22.90 -10.86 2.74
N GLY A 191 -23.79 -11.81 3.02
CA GLY A 191 -23.72 -13.18 2.51
C GLY A 191 -22.77 -14.08 3.31
N LEU A 192 -22.23 -13.62 4.44
CA LEU A 192 -21.28 -14.36 5.28
C LEU A 192 -21.82 -14.63 6.70
N THR A 193 -21.47 -15.81 7.21
CA THR A 193 -21.62 -16.20 8.62
C THR A 193 -20.25 -16.63 9.15
N SER A 194 -19.75 -15.94 10.18
CA SER A 194 -18.57 -16.36 10.94
C SER A 194 -18.91 -17.55 11.83
N ILE A 195 -18.02 -18.54 11.86
CA ILE A 195 -18.16 -19.82 12.55
C ILE A 195 -16.90 -20.05 13.38
N VAL A 196 -17.07 -20.51 14.62
CA VAL A 196 -16.04 -21.24 15.36
C VAL A 196 -16.50 -22.70 15.47
N SER A 197 -15.64 -23.64 15.11
CA SER A 197 -15.91 -25.07 15.28
C SER A 197 -14.73 -25.83 15.88
N ARG A 198 -15.07 -26.89 16.62
CA ARG A 198 -14.20 -27.82 17.35
C ARG A 198 -13.95 -29.05 16.47
N TRP A 199 -12.71 -29.49 16.39
CA TRP A 199 -12.27 -30.59 15.53
C TRP A 199 -11.41 -31.56 16.33
N THR A 200 -11.68 -32.86 16.23
CA THR A 200 -10.92 -33.89 16.95
C THR A 200 -10.13 -34.75 15.97
N SER A 201 -8.86 -35.02 16.28
CA SER A 201 -8.03 -35.98 15.56
C SER A 201 -8.20 -37.38 16.14
N ALA A 202 -8.38 -38.37 15.26
CA ALA A 202 -8.49 -39.79 15.61
C ALA A 202 -7.22 -40.60 15.24
N ASP A 203 -6.23 -39.96 14.62
CA ASP A 203 -5.02 -40.58 14.05
C ASP A 203 -3.72 -40.16 14.77
N GLY A 204 -3.84 -39.64 16.00
CA GLY A 204 -2.72 -39.22 16.83
C GLY A 204 -2.23 -37.79 16.60
N GLY A 205 -2.92 -37.00 15.79
CA GLY A 205 -2.60 -35.58 15.50
C GLY A 205 -2.11 -35.31 14.07
N LEU A 206 -2.26 -36.27 13.16
CA LEU A 206 -1.82 -36.17 11.76
C LEU A 206 -2.88 -35.48 10.89
N THR A 207 -4.17 -35.74 11.14
CA THR A 207 -5.33 -35.06 10.54
C THR A 207 -6.48 -34.92 11.56
N VAL A 208 -7.48 -34.08 11.26
CA VAL A 208 -8.72 -33.97 12.05
C VAL A 208 -9.96 -34.44 11.28
N GLY A 209 -10.95 -34.95 12.01
CA GLY A 209 -12.22 -35.46 11.46
C GLY A 209 -13.24 -34.36 11.12
N SER A 210 -14.51 -34.57 11.44
CA SER A 210 -15.58 -33.61 11.17
C SER A 210 -15.68 -32.48 12.21
N PRO A 211 -16.14 -31.28 11.83
CA PRO A 211 -16.40 -30.19 12.78
C PRO A 211 -17.62 -30.44 13.66
N VAL A 212 -17.54 -29.99 14.91
CA VAL A 212 -18.69 -29.68 15.78
C VAL A 212 -18.74 -28.17 15.96
N GLU A 213 -19.86 -27.53 15.61
CA GLU A 213 -19.99 -26.07 15.74
C GLU A 213 -20.01 -25.66 17.21
N VAL A 214 -19.27 -24.59 17.55
CA VAL A 214 -19.20 -24.01 18.90
C VAL A 214 -19.96 -22.68 18.94
N PHE A 215 -19.79 -21.84 17.92
CA PHE A 215 -20.38 -20.51 17.84
C PHE A 215 -20.63 -20.11 16.38
N ARG A 216 -21.71 -19.33 16.13
CA ARG A 216 -22.00 -18.71 14.84
C ARG A 216 -22.41 -17.24 14.98
N ARG A 217 -22.07 -16.41 14.00
CA ARG A 217 -22.53 -15.02 13.88
C ARG A 217 -22.68 -14.60 12.42
N VAL A 218 -23.90 -14.22 12.00
CA VAL A 218 -24.13 -13.56 10.71
C VAL A 218 -23.38 -12.21 10.69
N GLN A 219 -22.63 -11.95 9.63
CA GLN A 219 -21.85 -10.72 9.45
C GLN A 219 -22.66 -9.67 8.69
N PRO A 220 -22.83 -8.44 9.23
CA PRO A 220 -23.54 -7.36 8.54
C PRO A 220 -22.88 -7.00 7.20
N TYR A 221 -21.57 -6.75 7.21
CA TYR A 221 -20.79 -6.41 6.02
C TYR A 221 -19.62 -7.40 5.83
N SER A 222 -19.03 -7.40 4.63
CA SER A 222 -17.98 -8.35 4.21
C SER A 222 -16.57 -7.98 4.69
N ASN A 223 -16.48 -7.04 5.64
CA ASN A 223 -15.25 -6.51 6.21
C ASN A 223 -15.37 -6.42 7.75
N HIS A 224 -14.26 -6.19 8.43
CA HIS A 224 -14.11 -6.27 9.89
C HIS A 224 -14.62 -7.59 10.50
N ASN A 225 -14.27 -8.70 9.85
CA ASN A 225 -14.72 -10.01 10.31
C ASN A 225 -13.90 -10.53 11.51
N GLY A 226 -12.82 -9.84 11.91
CA GLY A 226 -11.91 -10.23 12.98
C GLY A 226 -11.31 -11.61 12.68
N GLY A 227 -11.68 -12.60 13.49
CA GLY A 227 -11.49 -14.00 13.16
C GLY A 227 -10.40 -14.70 13.96
N ASP A 228 -9.51 -13.96 14.64
CA ASP A 228 -8.44 -14.57 15.44
C ASP A 228 -8.97 -15.24 16.72
N ILE A 229 -8.31 -16.33 17.11
CA ILE A 229 -8.78 -17.30 18.10
C ILE A 229 -7.57 -18.00 18.74
N ASP A 230 -7.55 -18.06 20.07
CA ASP A 230 -6.50 -18.71 20.85
C ASP A 230 -6.98 -19.03 22.28
N PHE A 231 -6.18 -19.78 23.04
CA PHE A 231 -6.46 -20.05 24.45
C PHE A 231 -5.72 -19.07 25.36
N GLY A 232 -6.42 -18.61 26.40
CA GLY A 232 -5.81 -17.83 27.48
C GLY A 232 -4.96 -18.68 28.43
N PRO A 233 -4.10 -18.04 29.25
CA PRO A 233 -3.32 -18.73 30.29
C PRO A 233 -4.21 -19.35 31.38
N ASP A 234 -5.48 -18.95 31.45
CA ASP A 234 -6.52 -19.49 32.32
C ASP A 234 -7.29 -20.68 31.70
N GLY A 235 -6.91 -21.13 30.50
CA GLY A 235 -7.48 -22.29 29.82
C GLY A 235 -8.79 -22.05 29.07
N TYR A 236 -9.31 -20.82 29.06
CA TYR A 236 -10.52 -20.47 28.31
C TYR A 236 -10.22 -20.16 26.85
N LEU A 237 -11.21 -20.37 25.97
CA LEU A 237 -11.11 -20.07 24.54
C LEU A 237 -11.50 -18.61 24.30
N TYR A 238 -10.61 -17.82 23.70
CA TYR A 238 -10.84 -16.42 23.35
C TYR A 238 -11.07 -16.26 21.84
N PHE A 239 -11.89 -15.29 21.44
CA PHE A 239 -12.26 -15.07 20.04
C PHE A 239 -12.49 -13.58 19.73
N GLY A 240 -11.84 -13.04 18.69
CA GLY A 240 -11.98 -11.64 18.28
C GLY A 240 -12.96 -11.42 17.14
N LEU A 241 -13.87 -10.45 17.29
CA LEU A 241 -14.79 -9.98 16.24
C LEU A 241 -14.72 -8.46 16.11
N GLY A 242 -14.57 -7.97 14.87
CA GLY A 242 -14.75 -6.55 14.55
C GLY A 242 -16.20 -6.09 14.67
N ASP A 243 -16.42 -4.78 14.47
CA ASP A 243 -17.71 -4.08 14.62
C ASP A 243 -18.83 -4.57 13.68
N GLY A 244 -18.49 -5.42 12.71
CA GLY A 244 -19.37 -5.97 11.70
C GLY A 244 -19.23 -5.30 10.33
N GLY A 245 -18.35 -4.31 10.19
CA GLY A 245 -17.88 -3.75 8.94
C GLY A 245 -18.53 -2.43 8.53
N SER A 246 -18.36 -2.08 7.26
CA SER A 246 -18.59 -0.73 6.69
C SER A 246 -17.72 0.37 7.34
N GLY A 247 -17.97 1.62 6.95
CA GLY A 247 -17.30 2.81 7.49
C GLY A 247 -18.08 3.43 8.66
N ASN A 248 -17.32 3.90 9.65
CA ASN A 248 -17.74 4.63 10.85
C ASN A 248 -18.55 3.82 11.88
N ASP A 249 -18.52 2.49 11.83
CA ASP A 249 -19.38 1.60 12.64
C ASP A 249 -20.84 2.10 12.61
N PRO A 250 -21.55 1.93 11.49
CA PRO A 250 -22.91 2.44 11.32
C PRO A 250 -23.91 1.76 12.27
N LEU A 251 -23.48 0.67 12.92
CA LEU A 251 -24.24 -0.08 13.90
C LEU A 251 -23.99 0.42 15.34
N GLY A 252 -22.89 1.14 15.61
CA GLY A 252 -22.43 1.44 16.97
C GLY A 252 -22.03 0.17 17.74
N SER A 253 -21.67 -0.90 17.04
CA SER A 253 -21.31 -2.20 17.61
C SER A 253 -20.17 -2.11 18.62
N GLY A 254 -19.13 -1.30 18.37
CA GLY A 254 -17.94 -1.20 19.24
C GLY A 254 -18.33 -0.94 20.70
N GLN A 255 -19.14 0.11 20.92
CA GLN A 255 -19.64 0.51 22.24
C GLN A 255 -20.87 -0.28 22.73
N ARG A 256 -21.73 -0.81 21.83
CA ARG A 256 -22.91 -1.58 22.26
C ARG A 256 -22.50 -2.93 22.88
N LEU A 257 -22.99 -3.18 24.09
CA LEU A 257 -22.79 -4.45 24.82
C LEU A 257 -23.83 -5.52 24.48
N ASN A 258 -24.94 -5.17 23.82
CA ASN A 258 -25.97 -6.12 23.40
C ASN A 258 -25.62 -6.90 22.11
N THR A 259 -24.41 -6.70 21.59
CA THR A 259 -23.86 -7.39 20.42
C THR A 259 -22.46 -7.95 20.73
N VAL A 260 -22.12 -9.03 20.05
CA VAL A 260 -20.82 -9.71 20.10
C VAL A 260 -19.79 -9.11 19.13
N LEU A 261 -20.18 -8.10 18.35
CA LEU A 261 -19.34 -7.40 17.37
C LEU A 261 -18.59 -6.23 18.02
N GLY A 262 -17.33 -6.01 17.63
CA GLY A 262 -16.42 -5.02 18.19
C GLY A 262 -15.95 -5.41 19.60
N LYS A 263 -15.59 -6.68 19.77
CA LYS A 263 -15.34 -7.36 21.06
C LYS A 263 -14.19 -8.36 20.97
N ILE A 264 -13.54 -8.58 22.11
CA ILE A 264 -12.92 -9.88 22.44
C ILE A 264 -13.94 -10.66 23.27
N LEU A 265 -14.23 -11.89 22.85
CA LEU A 265 -15.10 -12.86 23.53
C LEU A 265 -14.28 -13.92 24.26
N ARG A 266 -14.89 -14.60 25.24
CA ARG A 266 -14.26 -15.65 26.06
C ARG A 266 -15.27 -16.72 26.47
N PHE A 267 -14.95 -17.99 26.20
CA PHE A 267 -15.82 -19.15 26.35
C PHE A 267 -15.18 -20.27 27.19
N ASP A 268 -16.00 -21.03 27.92
CA ASP A 268 -15.61 -22.32 28.49
C ASP A 268 -16.04 -23.46 27.58
N VAL A 269 -15.07 -24.04 26.87
CA VAL A 269 -15.30 -25.15 25.93
C VAL A 269 -15.10 -26.54 26.54
N ASP A 270 -14.59 -26.64 27.77
CA ASP A 270 -14.50 -27.91 28.51
C ASP A 270 -15.78 -28.17 29.34
N GLY A 271 -16.59 -27.13 29.59
CA GLY A 271 -17.93 -27.21 30.15
C GLY A 271 -18.99 -27.82 29.22
N ALA A 272 -20.26 -27.63 29.58
CA ALA A 272 -21.39 -28.23 28.84
C ALA A 272 -21.46 -27.75 27.37
N PRO A 273 -21.64 -28.64 26.38
CA PRO A 273 -21.69 -28.25 24.97
C PRO A 273 -22.84 -27.28 24.62
N PRO A 274 -22.67 -26.38 23.63
CA PRO A 274 -21.45 -26.19 22.82
C PRO A 274 -20.29 -25.53 23.57
N TYR A 275 -20.62 -24.71 24.57
CA TYR A 275 -19.74 -24.07 25.55
C TYR A 275 -20.59 -23.55 26.73
N THR A 276 -19.95 -23.23 27.86
CA THR A 276 -20.53 -22.45 28.96
C THR A 276 -19.86 -21.08 29.10
N ILE A 277 -20.50 -20.16 29.83
CA ILE A 277 -19.92 -18.84 30.12
C ILE A 277 -18.99 -18.96 31.33
N PRO A 278 -17.72 -18.53 31.25
CA PRO A 278 -16.85 -18.44 32.42
C PRO A 278 -17.46 -17.49 33.47
N PRO A 279 -17.53 -17.89 34.76
CA PRO A 279 -18.16 -17.06 35.79
C PRO A 279 -17.41 -15.75 36.08
N THR A 280 -16.18 -15.62 35.56
CA THR A 280 -15.32 -14.43 35.62
C THR A 280 -15.53 -13.44 34.47
N ASN A 281 -16.35 -13.74 33.46
CA ASN A 281 -16.69 -12.75 32.42
C ASN A 281 -17.46 -11.57 33.07
N PRO A 282 -17.22 -10.30 32.67
CA PRO A 282 -17.77 -9.12 33.37
C PRO A 282 -19.30 -9.08 33.42
N TYR A 283 -19.96 -9.75 32.47
CA TYR A 283 -21.41 -9.80 32.30
C TYR A 283 -22.02 -11.18 32.55
N ALA A 284 -21.25 -12.15 33.10
CA ALA A 284 -21.72 -13.53 33.31
C ALA A 284 -23.03 -13.60 34.11
N SER A 285 -23.14 -12.80 35.17
CA SER A 285 -24.33 -12.69 36.03
C SER A 285 -25.39 -11.70 35.52
N SER A 286 -25.18 -11.01 34.38
CA SER A 286 -26.13 -9.97 33.95
C SER A 286 -27.52 -10.54 33.65
N THR A 287 -28.54 -9.77 34.02
CA THR A 287 -29.95 -9.93 33.60
C THR A 287 -30.37 -8.88 32.58
N GLY A 288 -29.45 -7.96 32.23
CA GLY A 288 -29.63 -6.93 31.22
C GLY A 288 -29.40 -7.43 29.79
N PRO A 289 -29.31 -6.51 28.81
CA PRO A 289 -29.13 -6.84 27.40
C PRO A 289 -27.69 -7.28 27.04
N GLU A 290 -26.73 -7.22 27.95
CA GLU A 290 -25.31 -7.46 27.68
C GLU A 290 -25.01 -8.91 27.27
N LYS A 291 -24.07 -9.06 26.33
CA LYS A 291 -23.58 -10.38 25.91
C LYS A 291 -22.57 -10.93 26.91
N LYS A 292 -22.93 -12.06 27.52
CA LYS A 292 -22.19 -12.75 28.59
C LYS A 292 -20.85 -13.31 28.11
N GLU A 293 -20.74 -13.50 26.81
CA GLU A 293 -19.56 -13.92 26.05
C GLU A 293 -18.46 -12.85 26.03
N ILE A 294 -18.77 -11.57 26.26
CA ILE A 294 -17.81 -10.46 26.18
C ILE A 294 -16.77 -10.56 27.30
N TYR A 295 -15.48 -10.48 26.92
CA TYR A 295 -14.35 -10.22 27.81
C TYR A 295 -13.92 -8.74 27.79
N ALA A 296 -13.90 -8.13 26.60
CA ALA A 296 -13.54 -6.72 26.39
C ALA A 296 -14.27 -6.14 25.16
N SER A 297 -14.40 -4.81 25.09
CA SER A 297 -15.22 -4.11 24.08
C SER A 297 -14.59 -2.82 23.54
N GLY A 298 -15.25 -2.17 22.58
CA GLY A 298 -14.77 -0.90 22.02
C GLY A 298 -13.69 -1.07 20.95
N PHE A 299 -13.68 -2.19 20.23
CA PHE A 299 -12.77 -2.44 19.11
C PHE A 299 -13.44 -2.24 17.75
N ARG A 300 -12.65 -1.93 16.72
CA ARG A 300 -13.06 -1.79 15.32
C ARG A 300 -12.93 -3.10 14.53
N ASN A 301 -11.72 -3.63 14.43
CA ASN A 301 -11.37 -4.89 13.81
C ASN A 301 -10.08 -5.46 14.47
N PRO A 302 -10.20 -6.11 15.65
CA PRO A 302 -9.06 -6.65 16.39
C PRO A 302 -8.51 -7.88 15.64
N PHE A 303 -7.59 -7.64 14.70
CA PHE A 303 -7.27 -8.59 13.63
C PHE A 303 -6.30 -9.70 14.04
N ARG A 304 -5.23 -9.37 14.76
CA ARG A 304 -4.41 -10.36 15.48
C ARG A 304 -4.15 -9.95 16.90
N TRP A 305 -4.11 -10.95 17.75
CA TRP A 305 -3.80 -10.80 19.15
C TRP A 305 -3.11 -12.03 19.70
N ASN A 306 -2.33 -11.84 20.76
CA ASN A 306 -1.60 -12.92 21.43
C ASN A 306 -1.56 -12.65 22.93
N PHE A 307 -1.63 -13.72 23.71
CA PHE A 307 -1.22 -13.68 25.12
C PHE A 307 0.31 -13.75 25.20
N ASP A 308 0.91 -12.94 26.05
CA ASP A 308 2.29 -13.14 26.48
C ASP A 308 2.37 -14.39 27.36
N ARG A 309 3.21 -15.37 26.97
CA ARG A 309 3.33 -16.66 27.64
C ARG A 309 3.87 -16.56 29.07
N GLU A 310 4.51 -15.45 29.45
CA GLU A 310 5.14 -15.28 30.76
C GLU A 310 4.28 -14.47 31.74
N THR A 311 3.64 -13.39 31.28
CA THR A 311 2.82 -12.50 32.13
C THR A 311 1.32 -12.81 32.08
N GLY A 312 0.85 -13.47 31.03
CA GLY A 312 -0.57 -13.63 30.73
C GLY A 312 -1.25 -12.37 30.17
N ASP A 313 -0.49 -11.31 29.87
CA ASP A 313 -1.01 -10.09 29.25
C ASP A 313 -1.55 -10.35 27.83
N LEU A 314 -2.80 -9.96 27.56
CA LEU A 314 -3.37 -9.98 26.21
C LEU A 314 -2.95 -8.71 25.45
N TRP A 315 -2.36 -8.88 24.28
CA TRP A 315 -1.99 -7.79 23.38
C TRP A 315 -2.74 -7.90 22.05
N VAL A 316 -3.35 -6.81 21.60
CA VAL A 316 -4.20 -6.75 20.41
C VAL A 316 -3.70 -5.68 19.44
N GLY A 317 -3.68 -5.98 18.14
CA GLY A 317 -3.67 -4.94 17.10
C GLY A 317 -5.09 -4.69 16.61
N ASP A 318 -5.57 -3.45 16.74
CA ASP A 318 -6.88 -3.04 16.24
C ASP A 318 -6.72 -2.15 15.00
N VAL A 319 -7.31 -2.58 13.88
CA VAL A 319 -7.20 -1.86 12.61
C VAL A 319 -8.10 -0.65 12.67
N GLY A 320 -7.51 0.55 12.75
CA GLY A 320 -8.21 1.84 12.74
C GLY A 320 -8.81 2.18 11.37
N GLN A 321 -9.31 3.41 11.17
CA GLN A 321 -10.08 3.73 9.95
C GLN A 321 -9.47 4.76 9.00
N SER A 322 -8.98 5.88 9.52
CA SER A 322 -8.84 7.13 8.76
C SER A 322 -7.68 8.01 9.22
N ALA A 323 -7.34 7.98 10.50
CA ALA A 323 -6.28 8.79 11.09
C ALA A 323 -5.18 7.94 11.73
N TRP A 324 -5.55 6.87 12.46
CA TRP A 324 -4.62 6.09 13.29
C TRP A 324 -4.78 4.58 13.12
N GLU A 325 -3.78 3.84 13.58
CA GLU A 325 -3.65 2.37 13.64
C GLU A 325 -3.02 2.05 15.01
N GLU A 326 -3.53 1.08 15.79
CA GLU A 326 -3.21 1.00 17.23
C GLU A 326 -2.93 -0.39 17.80
N ILE A 327 -2.14 -0.41 18.89
CA ILE A 327 -1.81 -1.61 19.68
C ILE A 327 -2.31 -1.44 21.12
N ASP A 328 -3.22 -2.31 21.54
CA ASP A 328 -3.79 -2.35 22.89
C ASP A 328 -3.15 -3.41 23.79
N LYS A 329 -3.19 -3.14 25.10
CA LYS A 329 -2.91 -4.11 26.15
C LYS A 329 -4.18 -4.36 26.96
N VAL A 330 -4.83 -5.49 26.71
CA VAL A 330 -6.27 -5.67 26.95
C VAL A 330 -6.58 -6.36 28.28
N LYS A 331 -7.16 -5.59 29.21
CA LYS A 331 -7.70 -6.07 30.48
C LYS A 331 -9.18 -6.49 30.39
N LEU A 332 -9.57 -7.40 31.27
CA LEU A 332 -10.95 -7.82 31.56
C LEU A 332 -11.87 -6.60 31.78
N GLY A 333 -13.00 -6.56 31.08
CA GLY A 333 -13.98 -5.47 31.15
C GLY A 333 -13.54 -4.15 30.52
N GLY A 334 -12.36 -4.09 29.88
CA GLY A 334 -11.85 -2.88 29.24
C GLY A 334 -12.67 -2.46 28.02
N ASN A 335 -12.71 -1.15 27.79
CA ASN A 335 -13.34 -0.49 26.65
C ASN A 335 -12.30 0.37 25.91
N TYR A 336 -11.96 0.01 24.67
CA TYR A 336 -10.90 0.65 23.87
C TYR A 336 -11.43 1.74 22.93
N GLY A 337 -12.71 2.10 23.11
CA GLY A 337 -13.22 3.41 22.72
C GLY A 337 -13.70 3.56 21.28
N TRP A 338 -13.49 2.60 20.37
CA TRP A 338 -14.14 2.64 19.06
C TRP A 338 -15.68 2.61 19.21
N ASN A 339 -16.46 3.50 18.59
CA ASN A 339 -16.13 4.44 17.51
C ASN A 339 -16.03 5.93 17.95
N THR A 340 -15.76 6.19 19.24
CA THR A 340 -15.53 7.54 19.80
C THR A 340 -14.08 7.98 19.65
N CYS A 341 -13.13 7.09 19.97
CA CYS A 341 -11.70 7.29 19.79
C CYS A 341 -11.19 6.51 18.57
N GLU A 342 -9.95 6.82 18.18
CA GLU A 342 -9.15 6.14 17.15
C GLU A 342 -7.68 6.53 17.44
N GLY A 343 -6.87 5.61 17.94
CA GLY A 343 -5.64 5.98 18.65
C GLY A 343 -5.93 6.84 19.90
N PHE A 344 -4.93 7.58 20.35
CA PHE A 344 -5.06 8.61 21.41
C PHE A 344 -5.99 9.79 21.05
N HIS A 345 -6.68 9.76 19.91
CA HIS A 345 -7.42 10.88 19.33
C HIS A 345 -8.91 10.59 19.20
N LYS A 346 -9.71 11.66 19.09
CA LYS A 346 -11.11 11.54 18.66
C LYS A 346 -11.15 11.01 17.23
N ARG A 347 -12.03 10.04 16.94
CA ARG A 347 -12.14 9.39 15.64
C ARG A 347 -12.10 10.40 14.48
N GLY A 348 -11.25 10.14 13.49
CA GLY A 348 -11.06 10.99 12.32
C GLY A 348 -10.26 12.28 12.56
N SER A 349 -9.68 12.49 13.75
CA SER A 349 -8.78 13.61 14.04
C SER A 349 -7.33 13.16 14.18
N THR A 350 -6.40 13.94 13.63
CA THR A 350 -4.95 13.77 13.78
C THR A 350 -4.34 14.69 14.85
N THR A 351 -5.16 15.44 15.59
CA THR A 351 -4.68 16.50 16.52
C THR A 351 -5.52 16.66 17.79
N ALA A 352 -6.82 16.32 17.78
CA ALA A 352 -7.69 16.45 18.94
C ALA A 352 -7.69 15.15 19.76
N LEU A 353 -7.01 15.14 20.90
CA LEU A 353 -6.93 14.00 21.81
C LEU A 353 -8.32 13.52 22.26
N CYS A 354 -8.47 12.20 22.44
CA CYS A 354 -9.61 11.61 23.12
C CYS A 354 -9.43 11.77 24.63
N ALA A 355 -10.47 12.22 25.33
CA ALA A 355 -10.43 12.45 26.78
C ALA A 355 -11.75 11.98 27.44
N THR A 356 -12.37 10.95 26.86
CA THR A 356 -13.67 10.43 27.29
C THR A 356 -13.48 9.49 28.49
N PRO A 357 -14.05 9.78 29.67
CA PRO A 357 -13.83 8.97 30.87
C PRO A 357 -14.30 7.51 30.69
N GLY A 358 -13.53 6.58 31.26
CA GLY A 358 -13.86 5.14 31.26
C GLY A 358 -13.40 4.36 30.01
N LEU A 359 -12.92 5.06 28.98
CA LEU A 359 -12.19 4.45 27.87
C LEU A 359 -10.73 4.19 28.28
N ASN A 360 -10.03 3.39 27.48
CA ASN A 360 -8.65 2.99 27.72
C ASN A 360 -7.83 3.38 26.49
N ASP A 361 -6.74 4.10 26.72
CA ASP A 361 -5.81 4.47 25.66
C ASP A 361 -5.00 3.25 25.18
N PRO A 362 -4.60 3.20 23.90
CA PRO A 362 -3.68 2.18 23.40
C PRO A 362 -2.27 2.37 23.98
N VAL A 363 -1.41 1.35 23.83
CA VAL A 363 0.00 1.44 24.23
C VAL A 363 0.80 2.26 23.22
N VAL A 364 0.56 2.05 21.92
CA VAL A 364 1.12 2.87 20.83
C VAL A 364 0.09 3.04 19.71
N ALA A 365 0.15 4.17 19.01
CA ALA A 365 -0.67 4.44 17.83
C ALA A 365 0.18 5.08 16.72
N HIS A 366 -0.05 4.67 15.48
CA HIS A 366 0.66 5.11 14.28
C HIS A 366 -0.25 5.90 13.35
N GLY A 367 0.26 7.00 12.78
CA GLY A 367 -0.45 7.74 11.74
C GLY A 367 -0.39 7.02 10.39
N ARG A 368 -1.31 7.37 9.48
CA ARG A 368 -1.44 6.77 8.12
C ARG A 368 -0.19 6.86 7.23
N SER A 369 0.83 7.63 7.64
CA SER A 369 2.15 7.73 7.00
C SER A 369 3.13 6.61 7.41
N GLU A 370 2.89 5.93 8.53
CA GLU A 370 3.78 4.92 9.13
C GLU A 370 3.19 3.51 9.10
N ALA A 371 1.86 3.41 9.25
CA ALA A 371 1.06 2.21 9.20
C ALA A 371 -0.23 2.47 8.40
N THR A 372 -0.91 1.41 7.95
CA THR A 372 -2.10 1.50 7.08
C THR A 372 -3.15 0.42 7.34
N VAL A 373 -2.77 -0.73 7.92
CA VAL A 373 -3.61 -1.82 8.42
C VAL A 373 -2.76 -2.55 9.46
N ILE A 374 -2.89 -2.24 10.75
CA ILE A 374 -2.05 -2.88 11.76
C ILE A 374 -2.33 -4.38 11.82
N THR A 375 -1.27 -5.19 11.83
CA THR A 375 -1.42 -6.64 11.96
C THR A 375 -1.69 -7.01 13.41
N GLY A 376 -1.01 -6.35 14.36
CA GLY A 376 -0.78 -6.89 15.70
C GLY A 376 0.58 -7.60 15.79
N GLY A 377 0.80 -8.36 16.86
CA GLY A 377 2.12 -8.92 17.21
C GLY A 377 2.11 -9.89 18.38
N ILE A 378 3.30 -10.29 18.84
CA ILE A 378 3.55 -11.21 19.97
C ILE A 378 4.75 -10.73 20.81
N VAL A 379 4.78 -11.04 22.11
CA VAL A 379 5.98 -10.79 22.93
C VAL A 379 7.08 -11.79 22.58
N TYR A 380 8.27 -11.30 22.24
CA TYR A 380 9.44 -12.16 22.02
C TYR A 380 9.96 -12.69 23.36
N ARG A 381 10.04 -14.01 23.49
CA ARG A 381 10.51 -14.73 24.68
C ARG A 381 11.68 -15.69 24.38
N GLY A 382 12.29 -15.55 23.20
CA GLY A 382 13.43 -16.34 22.76
C GLY A 382 14.74 -15.95 23.43
N LYS A 383 15.78 -16.73 23.11
CA LYS A 383 17.13 -16.67 23.71
C LYS A 383 18.18 -16.24 22.69
N ALA A 384 17.92 -16.37 21.38
CA ALA A 384 18.86 -15.97 20.33
C ALA A 384 19.03 -14.45 20.23
N ILE A 385 18.07 -13.66 20.72
CA ILE A 385 18.09 -12.18 20.68
C ILE A 385 17.78 -11.62 22.09
N PRO A 386 18.69 -11.75 23.08
CA PRO A 386 18.40 -11.35 24.48
C PRO A 386 18.01 -9.88 24.67
N SER A 387 18.40 -9.01 23.73
CA SER A 387 18.05 -7.58 23.72
C SER A 387 16.59 -7.29 23.35
N LEU A 388 15.81 -8.29 22.95
CA LEU A 388 14.37 -8.19 22.67
C LEU A 388 13.50 -9.04 23.61
N THR A 389 14.08 -9.75 24.58
CA THR A 389 13.30 -10.60 25.52
C THR A 389 12.36 -9.73 26.35
N GLY A 390 11.05 -9.97 26.23
CA GLY A 390 9.99 -9.15 26.82
C GLY A 390 9.49 -7.99 25.94
N THR A 391 10.09 -7.75 24.77
CA THR A 391 9.60 -6.77 23.79
C THR A 391 8.36 -7.32 23.06
N TYR A 392 7.28 -6.53 23.00
CA TYR A 392 6.18 -6.80 22.10
C TYR A 392 6.60 -6.47 20.66
N VAL A 393 6.71 -7.48 19.80
CA VAL A 393 7.11 -7.37 18.40
C VAL A 393 5.87 -7.48 17.52
N TYR A 394 5.62 -6.46 16.71
CA TYR A 394 4.38 -6.29 15.95
C TYR A 394 4.64 -5.69 14.57
N ALA A 395 3.66 -5.76 13.67
CA ALA A 395 3.81 -5.25 12.31
C ALA A 395 2.56 -4.58 11.75
N ASP A 396 2.73 -3.95 10.59
CA ASP A 396 1.67 -3.39 9.75
C ASP A 396 1.62 -4.13 8.39
N TYR A 397 0.41 -4.52 7.97
CA TYR A 397 0.19 -5.32 6.77
C TYR A 397 0.54 -4.57 5.47
N GLY A 398 0.19 -3.28 5.35
CA GLY A 398 0.32 -2.55 4.08
C GLY A 398 1.72 -2.01 3.82
N THR A 399 2.39 -1.50 4.85
CA THR A 399 3.80 -1.06 4.78
C THR A 399 4.79 -2.21 4.93
N GLY A 400 4.37 -3.32 5.54
CA GLY A 400 5.26 -4.42 5.91
C GLY A 400 6.29 -4.04 6.98
N ASN A 401 6.12 -2.92 7.67
CA ASN A 401 7.01 -2.51 8.76
C ASN A 401 6.85 -3.44 9.96
N VAL A 402 7.97 -3.78 10.61
CA VAL A 402 8.01 -4.53 11.87
C VAL A 402 8.69 -3.65 12.93
N TRP A 403 8.09 -3.55 14.11
CA TRP A 403 8.60 -2.77 15.25
C TRP A 403 8.62 -3.61 16.53
N GLY A 404 9.37 -3.13 17.52
CA GLY A 404 9.31 -3.57 18.91
C GLY A 404 8.93 -2.41 19.82
N ILE A 405 8.01 -2.62 20.78
CA ILE A 405 7.69 -1.61 21.79
C ILE A 405 8.84 -1.53 22.81
N VAL A 406 9.38 -0.31 22.97
CA VAL A 406 10.37 0.04 24.00
C VAL A 406 9.81 1.16 24.89
N TYR A 407 10.26 1.24 26.13
CA TYR A 407 9.79 2.24 27.09
C TYR A 407 10.89 3.27 27.40
N ASP A 408 10.51 4.55 27.50
CA ASP A 408 11.43 5.60 27.94
C ASP A 408 11.65 5.60 29.46
N GLY A 409 12.56 6.44 29.96
CA GLY A 409 12.85 6.58 31.39
C GLY A 409 11.70 7.12 32.25
N ALA A 410 10.55 7.47 31.65
CA ALA A 410 9.32 7.85 32.32
C ALA A 410 8.20 6.80 32.13
N GLY A 411 8.50 5.63 31.56
CA GLY A 411 7.55 4.53 31.34
C GLY A 411 6.62 4.72 30.15
N ARG A 412 6.89 5.67 29.23
CA ARG A 412 6.10 5.87 28.00
C ARG A 412 6.58 4.93 26.91
N ALA A 413 5.63 4.22 26.30
CA ALA A 413 5.89 3.34 25.16
C ALA A 413 6.23 4.12 23.88
N THR A 414 7.17 3.60 23.10
CA THR A 414 7.56 4.10 21.77
C THR A 414 7.97 2.93 20.87
N SER A 415 7.91 3.14 19.56
CA SER A 415 8.08 2.08 18.55
C SER A 415 9.49 2.08 17.97
N LYS A 416 10.32 1.09 18.31
CA LYS A 416 11.64 0.90 17.67
C LYS A 416 11.48 0.07 16.39
N PRO A 417 11.89 0.55 15.20
CA PRO A 417 11.90 -0.26 13.98
C PRO A 417 12.81 -1.49 14.12
N LEU A 418 12.28 -2.66 13.78
CA LEU A 418 13.02 -3.93 13.76
C LEU A 418 13.33 -4.42 12.34
N GLY A 419 12.55 -4.00 11.34
CA GLY A 419 12.85 -4.25 9.93
C GLY A 419 11.58 -4.23 9.09
N ARG A 420 11.55 -5.03 8.01
CA ARG A 420 10.37 -5.20 7.16
C ARG A 420 10.16 -6.65 6.75
N VAL A 421 8.90 -7.06 6.66
CA VAL A 421 8.41 -8.32 6.08
C VAL A 421 7.27 -7.96 5.12
N PRO A 422 7.18 -8.50 3.91
CA PRO A 422 6.04 -8.20 3.02
C PRO A 422 4.72 -8.73 3.60
N ASN A 423 3.68 -7.90 3.64
CA ASN A 423 2.30 -8.26 4.01
C ASN A 423 2.17 -9.27 5.19
N PRO A 424 2.68 -8.94 6.38
CA PRO A 424 2.62 -9.81 7.56
C PRO A 424 1.19 -9.91 8.09
N VAL A 425 0.72 -11.12 8.37
CA VAL A 425 -0.67 -11.37 8.81
C VAL A 425 -0.83 -12.24 10.05
N ASP A 426 0.23 -12.88 10.55
CA ASP A 426 0.21 -13.52 11.87
C ASP A 426 1.63 -13.73 12.43
N PHE A 427 1.69 -13.89 13.74
CA PHE A 427 2.90 -14.14 14.52
C PHE A 427 2.71 -15.40 15.38
N THR A 428 3.77 -16.20 15.48
CA THR A 428 3.90 -17.24 16.52
C THR A 428 5.34 -17.31 16.99
N VAL A 429 5.59 -17.98 18.11
CA VAL A 429 6.93 -18.39 18.52
C VAL A 429 7.00 -19.91 18.67
N ASP A 430 8.19 -20.49 18.46
CA ASP A 430 8.43 -21.92 18.67
C ASP A 430 8.51 -22.29 20.18
N ALA A 431 9.01 -23.48 20.47
CA ALA A 431 9.16 -23.98 21.84
C ALA A 431 10.35 -23.36 22.61
N ASP A 432 11.34 -22.81 21.90
CA ASP A 432 12.45 -22.05 22.50
C ASP A 432 12.13 -20.56 22.66
N GLY A 433 11.00 -20.11 22.11
CA GLY A 433 10.51 -18.74 22.17
C GLY A 433 10.91 -17.88 20.96
N GLU A 434 11.52 -18.47 19.93
CA GLU A 434 11.98 -17.77 18.75
C GLU A 434 10.83 -17.49 17.77
N LEU A 435 10.84 -16.30 17.16
CA LEU A 435 9.67 -15.71 16.52
C LEU A 435 9.60 -15.98 15.01
N TYR A 436 8.38 -16.29 14.55
CA TYR A 436 8.02 -16.57 13.16
C TYR A 436 6.87 -15.65 12.72
N ILE A 437 6.91 -15.17 11.48
CA ILE A 437 5.93 -14.27 10.87
C ILE A 437 5.39 -14.89 9.58
N ALA A 438 4.07 -14.89 9.40
CA ALA A 438 3.41 -15.31 8.15
C ALA A 438 3.28 -14.13 7.17
N SER A 439 3.79 -14.27 5.95
CA SER A 439 3.62 -13.32 4.84
C SER A 439 2.52 -13.81 3.88
N LEU A 440 1.43 -13.05 3.79
CA LEU A 440 0.25 -13.44 3.02
C LEU A 440 0.52 -13.55 1.51
N THR A 441 1.22 -12.57 0.95
CA THR A 441 1.37 -12.40 -0.51
C THR A 441 2.54 -13.20 -1.08
N THR A 442 3.64 -13.36 -0.33
CA THR A 442 4.78 -14.18 -0.79
C THR A 442 4.61 -15.67 -0.49
N GLY A 443 3.60 -16.04 0.32
CA GLY A 443 3.39 -17.41 0.78
C GLY A 443 4.52 -17.95 1.66
N ARG A 444 5.29 -17.07 2.32
CA ARG A 444 6.45 -17.44 3.14
C ARG A 444 6.13 -17.36 4.62
N ILE A 445 6.78 -18.23 5.39
CA ILE A 445 6.96 -18.05 6.84
C ILE A 445 8.41 -17.61 7.04
N LEU A 446 8.63 -16.52 7.76
CA LEU A 446 9.96 -15.97 8.04
C LEU A 446 10.29 -16.13 9.52
N LYS A 447 11.51 -16.55 9.87
CA LYS A 447 12.03 -16.56 11.24
C LYS A 447 12.82 -15.28 11.50
N MET A 448 12.55 -14.62 12.63
CA MET A 448 13.40 -13.53 13.13
C MET A 448 14.65 -14.13 13.77
N LYS A 449 15.82 -13.63 13.39
CA LYS A 449 17.13 -14.07 13.90
C LYS A 449 17.98 -12.87 14.34
N PRO A 450 18.94 -13.06 15.26
CA PRO A 450 19.94 -12.04 15.53
C PRO A 450 20.74 -11.76 14.25
N ASP A 451 21.01 -10.49 13.97
CA ASP A 451 21.98 -10.12 12.93
C ASP A 451 23.40 -10.36 13.47
N THR A 452 23.85 -11.62 13.37
CA THR A 452 25.20 -12.01 13.79
C THR A 452 26.30 -11.43 12.90
N ALA A 453 25.94 -10.81 11.77
CA ALA A 453 26.87 -10.01 10.97
C ALA A 453 27.03 -8.60 11.55
N MET A 454 27.28 -8.49 12.87
CA MET A 454 27.63 -7.23 13.55
C MET A 454 28.99 -6.65 13.13
N THR A 455 29.71 -7.33 12.24
CA THR A 455 30.65 -6.66 11.30
C THR A 455 29.89 -6.15 10.08
N THR A 456 28.79 -5.43 10.27
CA THR A 456 28.04 -4.83 9.18
C THR A 456 28.94 -3.72 8.62
N PRO A 457 29.32 -3.74 7.33
CA PRO A 457 29.99 -2.59 6.75
C PRO A 457 29.10 -1.35 6.97
N PRO A 458 29.65 -0.18 7.35
CA PRO A 458 28.85 1.04 7.38
C PRO A 458 28.16 1.20 6.03
N SER A 459 26.87 1.53 6.05
CA SER A 459 25.96 1.27 4.92
C SER A 459 26.59 1.64 3.57
N ALA A 460 26.75 0.64 2.70
CA ALA A 460 27.28 0.87 1.36
C ALA A 460 26.35 1.74 0.49
N PHE A 461 25.13 2.01 0.96
CA PHE A 461 24.25 3.03 0.42
C PHE A 461 24.71 4.42 0.92
N PRO A 462 25.21 5.32 0.05
CA PRO A 462 25.93 6.50 0.53
C PRO A 462 25.02 7.55 1.19
N ASP A 463 25.47 8.16 2.29
CA ASP A 463 24.72 9.20 3.01
C ASP A 463 24.60 10.54 2.27
N ALA A 464 25.35 10.73 1.18
CA ALA A 464 25.40 11.95 0.37
C ALA A 464 25.23 11.63 -1.11
N LEU A 465 24.43 12.43 -1.82
CA LEU A 465 24.04 12.18 -3.21
C LEU A 465 25.24 12.19 -4.15
N SER A 466 26.19 13.12 -3.96
CA SER A 466 27.49 13.17 -4.64
C SER A 466 28.26 11.83 -4.66
N LYS A 467 28.08 11.01 -3.61
CA LYS A 467 28.79 9.72 -3.45
C LYS A 467 28.06 8.53 -4.08
N THR A 468 26.86 8.73 -4.62
CA THR A 468 26.03 7.64 -5.20
C THR A 468 26.50 7.15 -6.57
N GLY A 469 27.33 7.92 -7.26
CA GLY A 469 27.69 7.65 -8.65
C GLY A 469 26.55 7.86 -9.67
N CYS A 470 25.37 8.31 -9.21
CA CYS A 470 24.20 8.60 -10.04
C CYS A 470 24.05 10.09 -10.41
N VAL A 471 24.92 10.94 -9.86
CA VAL A 471 25.11 12.35 -10.22
C VAL A 471 26.58 12.58 -10.58
N ASP A 472 26.89 13.70 -11.24
CA ASP A 472 28.27 14.16 -11.38
C ASP A 472 28.83 14.51 -9.99
N ALA A 473 29.94 13.88 -9.60
CA ALA A 473 30.54 14.08 -8.27
C ALA A 473 31.17 15.48 -8.09
N SER A 474 31.37 16.24 -9.18
CA SER A 474 31.87 17.62 -9.17
C SER A 474 30.76 18.67 -9.25
N ASP A 475 29.58 18.30 -9.76
CA ASP A 475 28.37 19.12 -9.74
C ASP A 475 27.12 18.22 -9.58
N PRO A 476 26.73 17.88 -8.33
CA PRO A 476 25.63 16.96 -8.04
C PRO A 476 24.26 17.34 -8.64
N LYS A 477 24.12 18.55 -9.17
CA LYS A 477 22.93 19.02 -9.91
C LYS A 477 22.80 18.35 -11.29
N LYS A 478 23.88 17.76 -11.82
CA LYS A 478 23.88 17.03 -13.09
C LYS A 478 23.75 15.52 -12.87
N PRO A 479 23.06 14.78 -13.77
CA PRO A 479 23.11 13.32 -13.77
C PRO A 479 24.54 12.82 -14.07
N ALA A 480 24.89 11.63 -13.57
CA ALA A 480 26.10 10.96 -14.03
C ALA A 480 25.97 10.57 -15.51
N SER A 481 27.07 10.57 -16.27
CA SER A 481 27.05 10.42 -17.74
C SER A 481 26.53 9.07 -18.24
N GLY A 482 26.47 8.03 -17.39
CA GLY A 482 25.93 6.70 -17.71
C GLY A 482 24.40 6.58 -17.60
N LEU A 483 23.67 7.68 -17.38
CA LEU A 483 22.23 7.69 -17.21
C LEU A 483 21.49 8.03 -18.52
N VAL A 484 20.40 7.31 -18.78
CA VAL A 484 19.50 7.61 -19.90
C VAL A 484 18.37 8.54 -19.39
N PRO A 485 18.19 9.74 -19.97
CA PRO A 485 17.10 10.65 -19.61
C PRO A 485 15.75 10.17 -20.19
N TYR A 486 14.65 10.50 -19.52
CA TYR A 486 13.30 10.21 -20.05
C TYR A 486 12.22 11.19 -19.57
N GLY A 487 11.17 11.33 -20.39
CA GLY A 487 9.93 12.05 -20.10
C GLY A 487 8.72 11.10 -20.07
N VAL A 488 7.59 11.61 -19.56
CA VAL A 488 6.31 10.88 -19.49
C VAL A 488 5.19 11.81 -19.98
N ARG A 489 4.30 11.33 -20.86
CA ARG A 489 3.20 12.15 -21.41
C ARG A 489 2.15 12.55 -20.36
N SER A 490 1.90 11.70 -19.37
CA SER A 490 0.95 11.95 -18.29
C SER A 490 1.66 11.88 -16.93
N PRO A 491 2.11 13.02 -16.38
CA PRO A 491 2.87 13.03 -15.14
C PRO A 491 1.99 12.84 -13.90
N LEU A 492 2.41 11.93 -13.00
CA LEU A 492 1.95 11.88 -11.61
C LEU A 492 2.12 13.25 -10.93
N TRP A 493 1.06 13.74 -10.29
CA TRP A 493 1.04 14.96 -9.49
C TRP A 493 1.96 14.86 -8.27
N SER A 494 2.58 15.96 -7.87
CA SER A 494 3.50 16.02 -6.71
C SER A 494 3.61 17.47 -6.22
N ASP A 495 2.50 18.07 -5.80
CA ASP A 495 2.43 19.46 -5.29
C ASP A 495 3.11 20.49 -6.22
N GLY A 496 2.82 20.40 -7.52
CA GLY A 496 3.36 21.31 -8.54
C GLY A 496 4.83 21.11 -8.92
N ALA A 497 5.55 20.15 -8.32
CA ALA A 497 6.96 19.95 -8.58
C ALA A 497 7.28 19.58 -10.04
N GLU A 498 8.28 20.25 -10.60
CA GLU A 498 9.01 19.84 -11.79
C GLU A 498 9.84 18.59 -11.46
N LYS A 499 10.01 17.71 -12.45
CA LYS A 499 10.66 16.40 -12.30
C LYS A 499 11.60 16.12 -13.47
N GLU A 500 12.90 16.21 -13.22
CA GLU A 500 13.94 15.61 -14.06
C GLU A 500 13.97 14.11 -13.78
N ARG A 501 14.10 13.26 -14.81
CA ARG A 501 14.04 11.79 -14.65
C ARG A 501 15.07 11.08 -15.51
N PHE A 502 15.69 10.06 -14.95
CA PHE A 502 16.68 9.22 -15.59
C PHE A 502 16.55 7.76 -15.14
N PHE A 503 17.14 6.84 -15.91
CA PHE A 503 17.41 5.48 -15.44
C PHE A 503 18.84 5.06 -15.77
N ALA A 504 19.39 4.20 -14.91
CA ALA A 504 20.68 3.55 -15.06
C ALA A 504 20.48 2.04 -14.96
N LEU A 505 20.76 1.32 -16.05
CA LEU A 505 20.71 -0.15 -16.10
C LEU A 505 22.07 -0.73 -15.65
N PRO A 506 22.14 -1.96 -15.12
CA PRO A 506 23.42 -2.66 -15.03
C PRO A 506 24.04 -2.82 -16.43
N GLU A 507 25.36 -2.94 -16.49
CA GLU A 507 26.06 -3.03 -17.76
C GLU A 507 25.65 -4.27 -18.56
N GLY A 508 25.37 -4.10 -19.85
CA GLY A 508 24.77 -5.14 -20.71
C GLY A 508 23.32 -5.56 -20.41
N GLY A 509 22.70 -5.11 -19.31
CA GLY A 509 21.31 -5.47 -18.97
C GLY A 509 20.27 -4.78 -19.86
N THR A 510 19.14 -5.44 -20.14
CA THR A 510 18.06 -4.94 -21.00
C THR A 510 16.70 -4.97 -20.31
N ILE A 511 15.82 -4.07 -20.76
CA ILE A 511 14.45 -3.89 -20.29
C ILE A 511 13.52 -4.83 -21.06
N THR A 512 12.78 -5.69 -20.36
CA THR A 512 11.67 -6.46 -20.95
C THR A 512 10.40 -5.60 -20.92
N VAL A 513 9.60 -5.66 -21.98
CA VAL A 513 8.29 -4.98 -22.04
C VAL A 513 7.17 -5.98 -21.84
N GLY A 514 6.28 -5.73 -20.87
CA GLY A 514 5.13 -6.57 -20.56
C GLY A 514 4.02 -6.50 -21.62
N ALA A 515 3.11 -7.48 -21.60
CA ALA A 515 1.97 -7.53 -22.52
C ALA A 515 0.91 -6.43 -22.25
N ASP A 516 0.96 -5.81 -21.08
CA ASP A 516 0.23 -4.60 -20.68
C ASP A 516 1.01 -3.30 -20.96
N GLY A 517 2.28 -3.40 -21.36
CA GLY A 517 3.17 -2.28 -21.69
C GLY A 517 4.06 -1.80 -20.54
N ASP A 518 3.91 -2.34 -19.32
CA ASP A 518 4.77 -2.03 -18.16
C ASP A 518 6.23 -2.50 -18.44
N PHE A 519 7.25 -1.75 -18.01
CA PHE A 519 8.68 -2.10 -18.22
C PHE A 519 9.27 -2.89 -17.03
N ASP A 520 9.85 -4.07 -17.28
CA ASP A 520 10.50 -4.93 -16.29
C ASP A 520 12.04 -4.81 -16.27
N PHE A 521 12.52 -3.91 -15.41
CA PHE A 521 13.89 -3.74 -14.92
C PHE A 521 15.04 -3.85 -15.96
N PRO A 522 16.18 -4.49 -15.63
CA PRO A 522 16.35 -5.68 -14.76
C PRO A 522 16.83 -5.38 -13.33
N ARG A 523 17.24 -6.41 -12.56
CA ARG A 523 17.90 -6.27 -11.24
C ARG A 523 19.19 -5.44 -11.36
N GLY A 524 19.53 -4.68 -10.31
CA GLY A 524 20.66 -3.74 -10.32
C GLY A 524 20.35 -2.37 -10.92
N THR A 525 19.14 -2.15 -11.44
CA THR A 525 18.69 -0.86 -12.00
C THR A 525 18.49 0.19 -10.92
N VAL A 526 18.86 1.44 -11.23
CA VAL A 526 18.52 2.64 -10.46
C VAL A 526 17.70 3.59 -11.33
N LEU A 527 16.48 3.94 -10.89
CA LEU A 527 15.73 5.07 -11.43
C LEU A 527 16.05 6.32 -10.60
N VAL A 528 16.32 7.45 -11.25
CA VAL A 528 16.64 8.73 -10.58
C VAL A 528 15.56 9.73 -10.91
N LYS A 529 14.97 10.37 -9.88
CA LYS A 529 13.97 11.42 -10.03
C LYS A 529 14.37 12.61 -9.16
N THR A 530 14.64 13.76 -9.78
CA THR A 530 15.03 15.01 -9.09
C THR A 530 13.86 15.99 -9.13
N PHE A 531 13.46 16.48 -7.96
CA PHE A 531 12.26 17.29 -7.73
C PHE A 531 12.62 18.74 -7.43
N ARG A 532 12.04 19.65 -8.21
CA ARG A 532 12.18 21.11 -8.06
C ARG A 532 10.81 21.72 -7.84
N ALA A 533 10.61 22.46 -6.77
CA ALA A 533 9.35 23.14 -6.46
C ALA A 533 9.61 24.43 -5.66
N PHE A 534 8.70 25.40 -5.75
CA PHE A 534 8.83 26.70 -5.06
C PHE A 534 10.17 27.41 -5.37
N GLY A 535 10.68 27.25 -6.60
CA GLY A 535 11.99 27.75 -7.05
C GLY A 535 13.21 27.01 -6.49
N LYS A 536 13.03 26.07 -5.55
CA LYS A 536 14.12 25.32 -4.91
C LYS A 536 14.29 23.91 -5.47
N LEU A 537 15.53 23.44 -5.44
CA LEU A 537 15.87 22.03 -5.54
C LEU A 537 15.63 21.40 -4.15
N LEU A 538 14.77 20.39 -4.05
CA LEU A 538 14.27 19.91 -2.75
C LEU A 538 14.63 18.46 -2.47
N GLU A 539 14.45 17.58 -3.45
CA GLU A 539 14.64 16.15 -3.30
C GLU A 539 15.30 15.54 -4.55
N THR A 540 16.24 14.61 -4.35
CA THR A 540 16.54 13.59 -5.36
C THR A 540 16.21 12.23 -4.79
N ARG A 541 15.40 11.45 -5.51
CA ARG A 541 14.97 10.12 -5.10
C ARG A 541 15.59 9.08 -6.00
N LEU A 542 16.35 8.15 -5.42
CA LEU A 542 16.78 6.93 -6.08
C LEU A 542 15.70 5.86 -5.83
N PHE A 543 15.24 5.19 -6.88
CA PHE A 543 14.36 4.02 -6.77
C PHE A 543 15.10 2.81 -7.36
N VAL A 544 15.53 1.90 -6.50
CA VAL A 544 16.54 0.87 -6.80
C VAL A 544 15.88 -0.50 -6.84
N ARG A 545 16.15 -1.30 -7.89
CA ARG A 545 15.79 -2.72 -7.94
C ARG A 545 16.98 -3.55 -7.46
N HIS A 546 16.87 -4.10 -6.27
CA HIS A 546 17.97 -4.83 -5.63
C HIS A 546 18.11 -6.28 -6.16
N ASP A 547 19.15 -6.98 -5.72
CA ASP A 547 19.50 -8.33 -6.19
C ASP A 547 18.53 -9.42 -5.73
N ASP A 548 17.68 -9.14 -4.73
CA ASP A 548 16.51 -9.93 -4.35
C ASP A 548 15.40 -9.88 -5.44
N GLY A 549 15.38 -8.81 -6.25
CA GLY A 549 14.35 -8.48 -7.24
C GLY A 549 13.36 -7.41 -6.77
N GLU A 550 13.40 -7.06 -5.48
CA GLU A 550 12.53 -6.09 -4.82
C GLU A 550 12.98 -4.65 -5.07
N TRP A 551 12.02 -3.74 -5.02
CA TRP A 551 12.29 -2.31 -5.16
C TRP A 551 12.41 -1.59 -3.80
N ALA A 552 13.15 -0.48 -3.77
CA ALA A 552 13.18 0.44 -2.64
C ALA A 552 13.43 1.89 -3.06
N GLY A 553 12.75 2.84 -2.40
CA GLY A 553 12.93 4.27 -2.60
C GLY A 553 13.78 4.92 -1.52
N TYR A 554 14.71 5.78 -1.95
CA TYR A 554 15.70 6.46 -1.12
C TYR A 554 15.67 7.95 -1.42
N SER A 555 15.09 8.72 -0.52
CA SER A 555 14.92 10.17 -0.63
C SER A 555 16.13 10.89 -0.04
N TYR A 556 16.81 11.70 -0.86
CA TYR A 556 17.87 12.61 -0.42
C TYR A 556 17.30 14.04 -0.33
N GLU A 557 17.50 14.68 0.81
CA GLU A 557 17.12 16.08 1.07
C GLU A 557 18.25 17.03 0.66
N TRP A 558 17.97 17.96 -0.26
CA TRP A 558 18.94 18.97 -0.67
C TRP A 558 19.18 20.02 0.42
N ASN A 559 20.44 20.43 0.56
CA ASN A 559 20.83 21.55 1.40
C ASN A 559 20.39 22.91 0.80
N ASP A 560 20.36 23.97 1.61
CA ASP A 560 19.75 25.25 1.20
C ASP A 560 20.57 26.06 0.18
N ASP A 561 21.88 25.77 0.01
CA ASP A 561 22.70 26.28 -1.10
C ASP A 561 22.62 25.39 -2.37
N GLY A 562 22.03 24.20 -2.23
CA GLY A 562 21.87 23.21 -3.30
C GLY A 562 23.19 22.60 -3.80
N THR A 563 24.25 22.53 -3.01
CA THR A 563 25.53 21.91 -3.43
C THR A 563 25.50 20.37 -3.39
N ASP A 564 24.74 19.76 -2.47
CA ASP A 564 24.60 18.29 -2.35
C ASP A 564 23.29 17.95 -1.61
N ALA A 565 22.95 16.66 -1.53
CA ALA A 565 21.77 16.18 -0.81
C ALA A 565 22.10 15.02 0.15
N GLN A 566 21.47 14.99 1.33
CA GLN A 566 21.71 14.00 2.37
C GLN A 566 20.59 12.95 2.41
N LEU A 567 20.97 11.67 2.48
CA LEU A 567 20.05 10.54 2.59
C LEU A 567 19.21 10.63 3.87
N LEU A 568 17.88 10.57 3.74
CA LEU A 568 16.99 10.53 4.90
C LEU A 568 16.88 9.11 5.49
N PRO A 569 16.90 8.93 6.83
CA PRO A 569 16.71 7.62 7.45
C PRO A 569 15.23 7.17 7.48
N ALA A 570 14.31 8.13 7.51
CA ALA A 570 12.85 7.91 7.54
C ALA A 570 12.14 8.91 6.60
N GLY A 571 10.80 8.90 6.58
CA GLY A 571 10.04 9.97 5.94
C GLY A 571 10.16 11.28 6.73
N LYS A 572 10.00 12.42 6.05
CA LYS A 572 10.16 13.75 6.66
C LYS A 572 9.21 14.76 6.02
N THR A 573 8.63 15.65 6.82
CA THR A 573 7.99 16.88 6.30
C THR A 573 8.88 18.07 6.68
N ARG A 574 9.31 18.87 5.69
CA ARG A 574 10.12 20.09 5.88
C ARG A 574 9.26 21.31 5.58
N ALA A 575 9.10 22.20 6.55
CA ALA A 575 8.51 23.52 6.32
C ALA A 575 9.47 24.37 5.47
N LEU A 576 8.91 25.15 4.53
CA LEU A 576 9.64 26.05 3.64
C LEU A 576 9.39 27.51 4.05
N ALA A 577 10.27 28.41 3.63
CA ALA A 577 10.29 29.80 4.12
C ALA A 577 9.09 30.66 3.67
N GLY A 578 8.32 30.25 2.65
CA GLY A 578 7.06 30.89 2.24
C GLY A 578 5.83 30.40 3.01
N GLY A 579 5.98 29.43 3.92
CA GLY A 579 4.88 28.80 4.65
C GLY A 579 4.39 27.48 4.02
N GLU A 580 4.92 27.09 2.86
CA GLU A 580 4.68 25.80 2.24
C GLU A 580 5.45 24.67 2.98
N SER A 581 5.31 23.43 2.53
CA SER A 581 6.13 22.33 3.05
C SER A 581 6.30 21.20 2.04
N TRP A 582 7.50 20.62 1.96
CA TRP A 582 7.76 19.42 1.18
C TRP A 582 7.63 18.16 2.04
N THR A 583 7.10 17.07 1.45
CA THR A 583 6.99 15.76 2.11
C THR A 583 7.88 14.73 1.41
N TYR A 584 8.99 14.38 2.05
CA TYR A 584 9.87 13.29 1.65
C TYR A 584 9.26 11.96 2.11
N PRO A 585 8.90 11.03 1.22
CA PRO A 585 8.35 9.74 1.62
C PRO A 585 9.41 8.84 2.24
N SER A 586 9.00 8.03 3.21
CA SER A 586 9.82 6.95 3.75
C SER A 586 10.03 5.82 2.73
N ARG A 587 11.02 4.96 2.99
CA ARG A 587 11.26 3.71 2.24
C ARG A 587 10.00 2.84 2.13
N ALA A 588 9.14 2.87 3.16
CA ALA A 588 7.88 2.15 3.20
C ALA A 588 6.76 2.86 2.41
N GLN A 589 6.63 4.18 2.52
CA GLN A 589 5.64 4.96 1.75
C GLN A 589 5.90 4.88 0.23
N CYS A 590 7.17 4.77 -0.19
CA CYS A 590 7.49 4.56 -1.61
C CYS A 590 6.79 3.31 -2.18
N VAL A 591 6.76 2.19 -1.46
CA VAL A 591 6.17 0.93 -1.94
C VAL A 591 4.65 0.82 -1.70
N GLN A 592 4.00 1.80 -1.08
CA GLN A 592 2.54 1.90 -1.03
C GLN A 592 1.95 2.18 -2.42
N CYS A 593 2.62 3.00 -3.23
CA CYS A 593 2.27 3.19 -4.65
C CYS A 593 3.00 2.19 -5.55
N HIS A 594 4.29 1.97 -5.33
CA HIS A 594 5.13 1.09 -6.15
C HIS A 594 4.96 -0.40 -5.76
N THR A 595 3.74 -0.92 -5.92
CA THR A 595 3.39 -2.31 -5.57
C THR A 595 3.71 -3.29 -6.68
N THR A 596 3.83 -4.59 -6.35
CA THR A 596 3.95 -5.69 -7.33
C THR A 596 2.79 -5.72 -8.32
N ALA A 597 1.58 -5.40 -7.87
CA ALA A 597 0.39 -5.35 -8.73
C ALA A 597 0.46 -4.21 -9.78
N ALA A 598 1.28 -3.18 -9.52
CA ALA A 598 1.55 -2.03 -10.38
C ALA A 598 2.96 -2.05 -11.01
N GLY A 599 3.54 -3.24 -11.21
CA GLY A 599 4.84 -3.44 -11.90
C GLY A 599 6.08 -2.93 -11.15
N GLY A 600 5.92 -2.21 -10.03
CA GLY A 600 7.00 -1.57 -9.29
C GLY A 600 7.56 -0.29 -9.94
N SER A 601 7.73 -0.24 -11.27
CA SER A 601 8.34 0.90 -12.00
C SER A 601 7.29 1.91 -12.53
N LEU A 602 6.66 2.68 -11.63
CA LEU A 602 5.62 3.65 -12.00
C LEU A 602 6.08 4.71 -13.03
N GLY A 603 5.36 4.78 -14.15
CA GLY A 603 5.55 5.74 -15.25
C GLY A 603 6.66 5.37 -16.24
N LEU A 604 7.14 4.12 -16.25
CA LEU A 604 8.03 3.58 -17.27
C LEU A 604 7.31 2.44 -17.97
N GLU A 605 6.67 2.78 -19.07
CA GLU A 605 5.69 1.97 -19.78
C GLU A 605 5.55 2.50 -21.22
N LEU A 606 5.20 1.64 -22.18
CA LEU A 606 5.10 2.01 -23.61
C LEU A 606 4.29 3.28 -23.84
N GLY A 607 3.12 3.38 -23.20
CA GLY A 607 2.18 4.47 -23.42
C GLY A 607 2.67 5.84 -22.94
N GLN A 608 3.48 5.89 -21.88
CA GLN A 608 4.08 7.13 -21.37
C GLN A 608 5.27 7.60 -22.21
N LEU A 609 6.05 6.64 -22.73
CA LEU A 609 7.29 6.93 -23.45
C LEU A 609 7.08 7.07 -24.96
N ASN A 610 5.94 6.67 -25.52
CA ASN A 610 5.60 6.92 -26.92
C ASN A 610 5.25 8.40 -27.19
N GLY A 611 6.30 9.22 -27.25
CA GLY A 611 6.27 10.64 -27.54
C GLY A 611 7.69 11.17 -27.71
N ASP A 612 7.80 12.37 -28.26
CA ASP A 612 9.09 13.01 -28.52
C ASP A 612 9.69 13.62 -27.25
N PHE A 613 11.02 13.58 -27.14
CA PHE A 613 11.76 14.07 -25.99
C PHE A 613 13.03 14.83 -26.43
N VAL A 614 13.45 15.80 -25.61
CA VAL A 614 14.61 16.67 -25.87
C VAL A 614 15.87 16.09 -25.22
N TYR A 615 16.76 15.55 -26.03
CA TYR A 615 18.04 14.98 -25.60
C TYR A 615 19.10 16.08 -25.56
N THR A 616 19.18 16.78 -24.42
CA THR A 616 20.05 17.96 -24.22
C THR A 616 21.54 17.68 -24.45
N SER A 617 22.00 16.45 -24.22
CA SER A 617 23.38 16.01 -24.49
C SER A 617 23.74 15.97 -25.97
N THR A 618 22.75 15.95 -26.87
CA THR A 618 22.96 15.89 -28.33
C THR A 618 22.19 16.99 -29.09
N ASN A 619 21.45 17.83 -28.36
CA ASN A 619 20.56 18.87 -28.86
C ASN A 619 19.52 18.37 -29.90
N ARG A 620 19.04 17.13 -29.76
CA ARG A 620 18.04 16.52 -30.64
C ARG A 620 16.67 16.36 -29.98
N VAL A 621 15.64 16.36 -30.82
CA VAL A 621 14.29 15.91 -30.47
C VAL A 621 14.02 14.60 -31.20
N SER A 622 13.59 13.56 -30.48
CA SER A 622 13.27 12.25 -31.07
C SER A 622 12.29 11.47 -30.19
N ASN A 623 11.56 10.54 -30.80
CA ASN A 623 10.69 9.61 -30.08
C ASN A 623 11.51 8.73 -29.12
N GLN A 624 11.07 8.62 -27.87
CA GLN A 624 11.86 7.90 -26.87
C GLN A 624 11.95 6.41 -27.17
N LEU A 625 10.86 5.76 -27.59
CA LEU A 625 10.88 4.32 -27.87
C LEU A 625 11.83 3.98 -29.02
N ALA A 626 11.79 4.75 -30.11
CA ALA A 626 12.75 4.61 -31.22
C ALA A 626 14.20 4.79 -30.75
N THR A 627 14.46 5.77 -29.87
CA THR A 627 15.79 6.01 -29.30
C THR A 627 16.23 4.86 -28.39
N LEU A 628 15.36 4.34 -27.52
CA LEU A 628 15.64 3.23 -26.60
C LEU A 628 15.89 1.90 -27.33
N GLU A 629 15.18 1.65 -28.43
CA GLU A 629 15.42 0.51 -29.30
C GLU A 629 16.78 0.65 -30.01
N HIS A 630 17.08 1.82 -30.58
CA HIS A 630 18.35 2.09 -31.27
C HIS A 630 19.58 1.94 -30.37
N ILE A 631 19.54 2.44 -29.13
CA ILE A 631 20.65 2.25 -28.17
C ILE A 631 20.66 0.87 -27.50
N GLY A 632 19.81 -0.08 -27.91
CA GLY A 632 19.85 -1.45 -27.40
C GLY A 632 19.63 -1.57 -25.88
N VAL A 633 18.74 -0.76 -25.30
CA VAL A 633 18.31 -0.97 -23.91
C VAL A 633 17.05 -1.84 -23.80
N LEU A 634 16.29 -2.03 -24.89
CA LEU A 634 15.13 -2.92 -24.92
C LEU A 634 15.55 -4.36 -25.27
N ALA A 635 14.95 -5.35 -24.62
CA ALA A 635 15.28 -6.77 -24.81
C ALA A 635 14.77 -7.35 -26.16
N ALA A 636 13.78 -6.70 -26.77
CA ALA A 636 13.26 -6.99 -28.09
C ALA A 636 12.72 -5.69 -28.73
N PRO A 637 12.64 -5.60 -30.07
CA PRO A 637 11.98 -4.48 -30.74
C PRO A 637 10.53 -4.33 -30.31
N VAL A 638 10.10 -3.08 -30.08
CA VAL A 638 8.70 -2.73 -29.77
C VAL A 638 7.90 -2.39 -31.04
N GLY A 639 8.59 -2.17 -32.16
CA GLY A 639 7.98 -1.85 -33.44
C GLY A 639 7.73 -0.36 -33.63
N ASP A 640 7.17 -0.01 -34.80
CA ASP A 640 6.95 1.37 -35.24
C ASP A 640 6.14 2.20 -34.22
N PRO A 641 6.75 3.21 -33.55
CA PRO A 641 6.05 4.01 -32.54
C PRO A 641 4.85 4.79 -33.07
N ALA A 642 4.79 5.08 -34.38
CA ALA A 642 3.63 5.73 -35.00
C ALA A 642 2.39 4.80 -35.07
N LYS A 643 2.58 3.48 -34.87
CA LYS A 643 1.51 2.48 -34.79
C LYS A 643 1.20 2.03 -33.35
N LEU A 644 2.08 2.34 -32.39
CA LEU A 644 1.89 1.99 -30.99
C LEU A 644 0.90 2.95 -30.30
N ALA A 645 0.20 2.44 -29.29
CA ALA A 645 -0.60 3.29 -28.40
C ALA A 645 0.30 4.31 -27.68
N ARG A 646 -0.27 5.48 -27.37
CA ARG A 646 0.36 6.52 -26.55
C ARG A 646 -0.69 7.12 -25.62
N TYR A 647 -0.27 7.54 -24.44
CA TYR A 647 -1.14 8.18 -23.46
C TYR A 647 -1.29 9.67 -23.84
N PRO A 648 -2.51 10.21 -23.94
CA PRO A 648 -2.72 11.65 -24.07
C PRO A 648 -2.09 12.45 -22.94
N GLU A 649 -1.63 13.66 -23.26
CA GLU A 649 -1.31 14.65 -22.24
C GLU A 649 -2.61 15.17 -21.60
N PRO A 650 -2.66 15.39 -20.26
CA PRO A 650 -3.84 15.98 -19.61
C PRO A 650 -4.28 17.33 -20.20
N SER A 651 -3.32 18.11 -20.71
CA SER A 651 -3.51 19.39 -21.40
C SER A 651 -3.45 19.29 -22.95
N GLY A 652 -3.50 18.07 -23.50
CA GLY A 652 -3.50 17.82 -24.94
C GLY A 652 -4.82 18.15 -25.62
N THR A 653 -4.91 17.87 -26.93
CA THR A 653 -6.11 18.08 -27.75
C THR A 653 -6.87 16.79 -28.04
N GLU A 654 -6.40 15.65 -27.54
CA GLU A 654 -7.09 14.36 -27.60
C GLU A 654 -8.46 14.41 -26.83
N PRO A 655 -9.42 13.50 -27.13
CA PRO A 655 -10.74 13.50 -26.49
C PRO A 655 -10.69 13.47 -24.95
N VAL A 656 -11.63 14.18 -24.31
CA VAL A 656 -11.61 14.42 -22.86
C VAL A 656 -11.56 13.15 -22.01
N GLU A 657 -12.34 12.12 -22.36
CA GLU A 657 -12.29 10.82 -21.69
C GLU A 657 -10.90 10.18 -21.77
N SER A 658 -10.24 10.27 -22.91
CA SER A 658 -8.91 9.70 -23.12
C SER A 658 -7.84 10.46 -22.33
N ARG A 659 -7.94 11.80 -22.26
CA ARG A 659 -7.12 12.63 -21.36
C ARG A 659 -7.37 12.31 -19.88
N ALA A 660 -8.62 12.17 -19.48
CA ALA A 660 -9.02 11.87 -18.11
C ALA A 660 -8.56 10.47 -17.65
N LEU A 661 -8.73 9.44 -18.47
CA LEU A 661 -8.24 8.09 -18.20
C LEU A 661 -6.71 8.02 -18.18
N SER A 662 -6.02 8.79 -19.03
CA SER A 662 -4.55 8.95 -18.99
C SER A 662 -4.08 9.59 -17.67
N TYR A 663 -4.80 10.60 -17.19
CA TYR A 663 -4.54 11.22 -15.89
C TYR A 663 -4.80 10.25 -14.73
N LEU A 664 -5.94 9.57 -14.71
CA LEU A 664 -6.32 8.61 -13.66
C LEU A 664 -5.42 7.35 -13.65
N HIS A 665 -4.91 6.92 -14.80
CA HIS A 665 -3.90 5.88 -14.86
C HIS A 665 -2.66 6.27 -14.06
N SER A 666 -2.11 7.45 -14.37
CA SER A 666 -0.87 7.97 -13.82
C SER A 666 -0.99 8.34 -12.34
N ASN A 667 -2.16 8.80 -11.91
CA ASN A 667 -2.39 9.33 -10.55
C ASN A 667 -3.16 8.40 -9.61
N CYS A 668 -3.87 7.38 -10.12
CA CYS A 668 -4.80 6.57 -9.31
C CYS A 668 -4.71 5.06 -9.55
N SER A 669 -4.36 4.56 -10.74
CA SER A 669 -4.45 3.12 -11.06
C SER A 669 -3.53 2.23 -10.21
N HIS A 670 -2.39 2.74 -9.76
CA HIS A 670 -1.45 2.00 -8.91
C HIS A 670 -2.07 1.54 -7.58
N CYS A 671 -3.08 2.27 -7.07
CA CYS A 671 -3.94 1.84 -5.98
C CYS A 671 -5.25 1.21 -6.48
N HIS A 672 -5.86 1.77 -7.52
CA HIS A 672 -7.14 1.34 -8.09
C HIS A 672 -6.94 0.53 -9.38
N ARG A 673 -6.45 -0.71 -9.21
CA ARG A 673 -6.41 -1.80 -10.20
C ARG A 673 -6.61 -3.13 -9.46
N PRO A 674 -6.88 -4.26 -10.12
CA PRO A 674 -6.93 -5.58 -9.48
C PRO A 674 -5.67 -5.85 -8.65
N ALA A 675 -5.86 -6.35 -7.42
CA ALA A 675 -4.82 -6.51 -6.39
C ALA A 675 -4.12 -5.22 -5.90
N GLY A 676 -4.60 -4.03 -6.28
CA GLY A 676 -4.16 -2.74 -5.74
C GLY A 676 -4.79 -2.41 -4.38
N GLY A 677 -4.14 -1.55 -3.60
CA GLY A 677 -4.53 -1.23 -2.22
C GLY A 677 -5.61 -0.15 -2.04
N GLY A 678 -6.15 0.43 -3.11
CA GLY A 678 -7.03 1.61 -3.04
C GLY A 678 -8.46 1.36 -2.53
N GLY A 679 -8.87 0.09 -2.44
CA GLY A 679 -10.21 -0.31 -2.04
C GLY A 679 -11.29 -0.14 -3.12
N GLY A 680 -12.41 -0.84 -2.94
CA GLY A 680 -13.45 -0.96 -3.96
C GLY A 680 -13.04 -1.87 -5.14
N ALA A 681 -13.85 -1.87 -6.20
CA ALA A 681 -13.64 -2.72 -7.39
C ALA A 681 -13.04 -1.95 -8.59
N MET A 682 -12.61 -0.70 -8.38
CA MET A 682 -12.21 0.24 -9.43
C MET A 682 -10.95 -0.20 -10.18
N ASP A 683 -10.92 0.04 -11.49
CA ASP A 683 -9.74 -0.16 -12.34
C ASP A 683 -9.51 1.07 -13.22
N PHE A 684 -8.57 1.92 -12.83
CA PHE A 684 -8.26 3.17 -13.54
C PHE A 684 -7.08 3.05 -14.51
N ARG A 685 -6.69 1.83 -14.91
CA ARG A 685 -5.63 1.67 -15.92
C ARG A 685 -6.06 2.27 -17.26
N TYR A 686 -5.11 2.82 -18.01
CA TYR A 686 -5.41 3.35 -19.33
C TYR A 686 -5.89 2.23 -20.27
N GLY A 687 -6.76 2.56 -21.22
CA GLY A 687 -7.41 1.60 -22.11
C GLY A 687 -8.61 0.86 -21.49
N GLN A 688 -8.90 1.01 -20.20
CA GLN A 688 -10.18 0.60 -19.64
C GLN A 688 -11.29 1.58 -20.08
N GLY A 689 -12.29 1.10 -20.81
CA GLY A 689 -13.49 1.89 -21.10
C GLY A 689 -14.36 2.09 -19.84
N LEU A 690 -15.23 3.12 -19.84
CA LEU A 690 -16.02 3.54 -18.68
C LEU A 690 -16.66 2.40 -17.86
N LEU A 691 -17.26 1.40 -18.52
CA LEU A 691 -17.83 0.21 -17.85
C LEU A 691 -16.78 -0.60 -17.08
N ALA A 692 -15.62 -0.86 -17.70
CA ALA A 692 -14.55 -1.67 -17.14
C ALA A 692 -13.88 -1.01 -15.92
N THR A 693 -13.92 0.33 -15.83
CA THR A 693 -13.47 1.06 -14.63
C THR A 693 -14.27 0.75 -13.38
N LYS A 694 -15.53 0.29 -13.53
CA LYS A 694 -16.51 0.03 -12.45
C LYS A 694 -16.76 1.23 -11.53
N ALA A 695 -16.49 2.45 -12.03
CA ALA A 695 -16.71 3.71 -11.31
C ALA A 695 -18.11 4.32 -11.56
N CYS A 696 -18.63 4.21 -12.78
CA CYS A 696 -19.90 4.85 -13.15
C CYS A 696 -21.08 4.26 -12.36
N GLY A 697 -21.84 5.11 -11.68
CA GLY A 697 -23.05 4.74 -10.95
C GLY A 697 -22.83 3.90 -9.68
N ALA A 698 -21.59 3.47 -9.42
CA ALA A 698 -21.22 2.65 -8.28
C ALA A 698 -21.30 3.44 -6.96
N ASN A 699 -21.75 2.78 -5.88
CA ASN A 699 -21.81 3.39 -4.56
C ASN A 699 -20.40 3.41 -3.92
N PRO A 700 -19.99 4.50 -3.23
CA PRO A 700 -18.66 4.59 -2.63
C PRO A 700 -18.54 3.72 -1.37
N VAL A 701 -17.53 2.85 -1.33
CA VAL A 701 -17.27 1.92 -0.21
C VAL A 701 -16.68 2.64 1.01
N GLY A 702 -15.95 3.75 0.81
CA GLY A 702 -15.36 4.57 1.88
C GLY A 702 -16.32 5.55 2.56
N GLY A 703 -17.63 5.40 2.37
CA GLY A 703 -18.64 6.36 2.80
C GLY A 703 -18.91 7.48 1.78
N ASN A 704 -19.93 8.29 2.05
CA ASN A 704 -20.43 9.34 1.15
C ASN A 704 -20.00 10.78 1.54
N PHE A 705 -19.27 10.93 2.65
CA PHE A 705 -18.74 12.20 3.16
C PHE A 705 -19.77 13.33 3.33
N GLY A 706 -21.05 12.98 3.54
CA GLY A 706 -22.18 13.92 3.67
C GLY A 706 -22.95 14.21 2.38
N VAL A 707 -22.47 13.75 1.21
CA VAL A 707 -23.17 13.91 -0.07
C VAL A 707 -24.25 12.84 -0.22
N ALA A 708 -25.51 13.24 -0.23
CA ALA A 708 -26.64 12.31 -0.13
C ALA A 708 -26.73 11.29 -1.29
N ALA A 709 -26.50 11.75 -2.53
CA ALA A 709 -26.57 10.94 -3.74
C ALA A 709 -25.21 10.41 -4.23
N ALA A 710 -24.17 10.44 -3.38
CA ALA A 710 -22.78 10.18 -3.77
C ALA A 710 -22.58 8.87 -4.54
N LYS A 711 -21.94 8.98 -5.70
CA LYS A 711 -21.40 7.86 -6.49
C LYS A 711 -19.89 7.93 -6.55
N VAL A 712 -19.22 6.86 -6.96
CA VAL A 712 -17.80 6.91 -7.32
C VAL A 712 -17.64 7.87 -8.51
N LEU A 713 -18.42 7.68 -9.57
CA LEU A 713 -18.69 8.65 -10.64
C LEU A 713 -20.21 8.74 -10.86
N ALA A 714 -20.75 9.96 -10.79
CA ALA A 714 -22.14 10.30 -11.11
C ALA A 714 -22.18 10.98 -12.49
N PRO A 715 -22.85 10.39 -13.51
CA PRO A 715 -23.01 11.01 -14.83
C PRO A 715 -23.47 12.47 -14.76
N GLY A 716 -22.77 13.36 -15.46
CA GLY A 716 -23.09 14.77 -15.55
C GLY A 716 -22.83 15.61 -14.29
N ASN A 717 -22.48 14.99 -13.15
CA ASN A 717 -22.42 15.70 -11.86
C ASN A 717 -21.12 15.46 -11.07
N PRO A 718 -20.11 16.34 -11.22
CA PRO A 718 -18.90 16.30 -10.41
C PRO A 718 -19.15 16.44 -8.90
N ASN A 719 -20.17 17.20 -8.49
CA ASN A 719 -20.49 17.44 -7.07
C ASN A 719 -21.12 16.23 -6.36
N GLU A 720 -21.51 15.19 -7.11
CA GLU A 720 -21.93 13.88 -6.59
C GLU A 720 -20.91 12.77 -6.89
N SER A 721 -19.79 13.10 -7.52
CA SER A 721 -18.75 12.16 -7.96
C SER A 721 -17.56 12.14 -7.01
N MET A 722 -17.42 11.06 -6.24
CA MET A 722 -16.38 10.95 -5.22
C MET A 722 -14.95 10.99 -5.75
N ILE A 723 -14.70 10.65 -7.02
CA ILE A 723 -13.37 10.87 -7.65
C ILE A 723 -13.03 12.36 -7.63
N SER A 724 -13.90 13.21 -8.19
CA SER A 724 -13.71 14.67 -8.26
C SER A 724 -13.61 15.31 -6.87
N ILE A 725 -14.56 14.98 -5.97
CA ILE A 725 -14.61 15.51 -4.60
C ILE A 725 -13.30 15.21 -3.84
N ARG A 726 -12.75 13.98 -3.96
CA ARG A 726 -11.54 13.59 -3.23
C ARG A 726 -10.25 14.14 -3.84
N MET A 727 -10.23 14.44 -5.14
CA MET A 727 -9.11 15.18 -5.76
C MET A 727 -9.03 16.64 -5.27
N ARG A 728 -10.14 17.22 -4.80
CA ARG A 728 -10.20 18.59 -4.24
C ARG A 728 -10.07 18.68 -2.72
N ALA A 729 -10.16 17.56 -2.00
CA ALA A 729 -10.12 17.58 -0.54
C ALA A 729 -8.71 17.91 0.00
N GLU A 730 -8.63 18.84 0.96
CA GLU A 730 -7.38 19.21 1.64
C GLU A 730 -7.16 18.44 2.97
N ASP A 731 -8.20 17.76 3.47
CA ASP A 731 -8.18 16.95 4.68
C ASP A 731 -7.81 15.46 4.41
N ALA A 732 -8.00 14.61 5.41
CA ALA A 732 -7.73 13.16 5.34
C ALA A 732 -8.57 12.40 4.29
N LYS A 733 -9.53 13.04 3.62
CA LYS A 733 -10.32 12.45 2.54
C LYS A 733 -9.59 12.50 1.19
N ARG A 734 -8.50 13.29 1.06
CA ARG A 734 -7.77 13.51 -0.22
C ARG A 734 -7.39 12.21 -0.92
N MET A 735 -7.41 12.26 -2.25
CA MET A 735 -6.81 11.26 -3.14
C MET A 735 -5.89 11.94 -4.17
N PRO A 736 -4.63 11.50 -4.33
CA PRO A 736 -3.92 10.48 -3.52
C PRO A 736 -3.78 10.85 -2.02
N PRO A 737 -3.67 9.86 -1.11
CA PRO A 737 -3.59 10.10 0.34
C PRO A 737 -2.16 10.37 0.82
N ILE A 738 -1.15 10.12 -0.02
CA ILE A 738 0.28 10.27 0.27
C ILE A 738 0.99 11.00 -0.87
N GLY A 739 2.14 11.61 -0.59
CA GLY A 739 2.97 12.29 -1.60
C GLY A 739 2.38 13.59 -2.18
N VAL A 740 1.19 14.00 -1.72
CA VAL A 740 0.51 15.24 -2.12
C VAL A 740 -0.16 15.92 -0.92
N ARG A 741 -0.08 17.25 -0.89
CA ARG A 741 -0.74 18.15 0.06
C ARG A 741 -1.70 19.12 -0.62
N ILE A 742 -1.42 19.52 -1.86
CA ILE A 742 -2.15 20.54 -2.60
C ILE A 742 -3.00 19.85 -3.69
N PRO A 743 -4.29 20.18 -3.84
CA PRO A 743 -5.10 19.68 -4.95
C PRO A 743 -4.49 20.02 -6.33
N ASP A 744 -4.47 19.06 -7.25
CA ASP A 744 -4.20 19.36 -8.66
C ASP A 744 -5.44 20.01 -9.27
N ALA A 745 -5.46 21.35 -9.29
CA ALA A 745 -6.57 22.11 -9.87
C ALA A 745 -6.79 21.79 -11.36
N LYS A 746 -5.72 21.54 -12.13
CA LYS A 746 -5.81 21.24 -13.57
C LYS A 746 -6.32 19.82 -13.81
N GLY A 747 -5.74 18.85 -13.10
CA GLY A 747 -6.21 17.46 -13.09
C GLY A 747 -7.66 17.36 -12.65
N ALA A 748 -8.06 18.03 -11.58
CA ALA A 748 -9.44 18.04 -11.12
C ALA A 748 -10.40 18.70 -12.14
N SER A 749 -10.01 19.79 -12.80
CA SER A 749 -10.83 20.38 -13.87
C SER A 749 -11.00 19.45 -15.08
N LEU A 750 -9.96 18.71 -15.48
CA LEU A 750 -10.03 17.69 -16.54
C LEU A 750 -11.00 16.55 -16.16
N ILE A 751 -10.98 16.10 -14.91
CA ILE A 751 -11.89 15.06 -14.44
C ILE A 751 -13.34 15.57 -14.39
N ASP A 752 -13.57 16.84 -14.05
CA ASP A 752 -14.92 17.45 -14.15
C ASP A 752 -15.38 17.63 -15.60
N GLU A 753 -14.50 18.04 -16.52
CA GLU A 753 -14.76 18.11 -17.97
C GLU A 753 -15.26 16.76 -18.49
N TRP A 754 -14.58 15.67 -18.09
CA TRP A 754 -14.98 14.30 -18.42
C TRP A 754 -16.30 13.89 -17.76
N ILE A 755 -16.46 14.06 -16.44
CA ILE A 755 -17.69 13.67 -15.72
C ILE A 755 -18.92 14.39 -16.29
N THR A 756 -18.77 15.67 -16.64
CA THR A 756 -19.82 16.48 -17.28
C THR A 756 -20.18 15.96 -18.67
N SER A 757 -19.24 15.36 -19.40
CA SER A 757 -19.48 14.74 -20.72
C SER A 757 -20.18 13.37 -20.65
N VAL A 758 -20.11 12.66 -19.51
CA VAL A 758 -20.77 11.36 -19.32
C VAL A 758 -22.25 11.57 -19.02
N THR A 759 -23.13 11.28 -19.99
CA THR A 759 -24.59 11.48 -19.86
C THR A 759 -25.32 10.32 -19.19
N SER A 760 -24.77 9.10 -19.24
CA SER A 760 -25.34 7.89 -18.64
C SER A 760 -24.24 6.86 -18.39
N CYS A 761 -24.50 5.90 -17.49
CA CYS A 761 -23.62 4.74 -17.34
C CYS A 761 -23.94 3.64 -18.36
N PRO A 762 -22.93 2.98 -18.94
CA PRO A 762 -23.07 1.76 -19.73
C PRO A 762 -23.38 0.51 -18.87
#